data_AF-A0A260ZB34-F1
#
_entry.id   AF-A0A260ZB34-F1
#
_cell.length_a   1.000
_cell.length_b   1.000
_cell.length_c   1.000
_cell.angle_alpha   90.00
_cell.angle_beta   90.00
_cell.angle_gamma   90.00
#
_symmetry.space_group_name_H-M   'P 1'
#
loop_
_entity.id
_entity.type
_entity.pdbx_description
1 polymer ?
#
loop_
_entity_poly.entity_id
_entity_poly.type
_entity_poly.pdbx_seq_one_letter_code
_entity_poly.pdbx_strand_id
1 'polypeptide(L)'
;MAEELNEFQEAANFDETKLRELSNVCARLRRMQLLDADMEVVIVEGELQRIPRQMEQVKEGQVVNNAGGYVFPVSDETQVRRFLILGSDKGTYHQSSEKITMDNAQRIIKIIEEGNGHMVLKELALINADNRNPKMSAMIFTLAICARIATHDTTKKNECPMLHTYSEYIHQLHSAAFRLLPDVCRTPTHLFEFVGYCQDIAESTKAGGSKSSTGWGRSMRLAISKWYKTKTAEKLAMLLTKYPQREGWSHRDLFRLAHPNLMEDGQEHTHRVDRLEREQLFRFAVKGDLVKRKRKMNQDEIAEVESKWDQKALKVEYTEEQLIKEEQSRALDLVEAYLNLKQEQSEEVIVAAIKKHGLVREHLPTSSLNSKLVWETLFDVPMPMTAMIRNLAKMTVVGALDDKRVDSIIKRLTDQEELRRSRIHPLNLLTARAVYAQGRGDKGSLTWEPNQKICDALEAGFYKAFVNAPPTGKRYCLALDVSGSMCSRVSSSPLSCREAATGMSLINLHNEAEVKCVAFCDKLTELPFTKDWKIGQVNDYVDKLDFGSTDCGLPMTWATQNNLKFDVFIIYTDNDTWAGEVHPFEAIKRYREASGIHDAKVIVMAMQAYNYSIADPSDAGMLDISGFDSAVPQIVHEFVTGKI
;
A
#
# COMPACT_ATOMS: atom_id res chain seq x y z
N MET A 1 10.84 14.95 -74.66
CA MET A 1 10.08 14.57 -73.45
C MET A 1 9.88 15.76 -72.51
N ALA A 2 9.40 16.90 -73.03
CA ALA A 2 9.06 18.08 -72.24
C ALA A 2 7.85 18.83 -72.82
N GLU A 3 7.02 18.15 -73.63
CA GLU A 3 5.81 18.73 -74.26
C GLU A 3 4.53 17.92 -73.98
N GLU A 4 4.58 16.85 -73.16
CA GLU A 4 3.40 16.04 -72.80
C GLU A 4 2.80 16.36 -71.41
N LEU A 5 3.11 17.53 -70.83
CA LEU A 5 2.64 17.91 -69.48
C LEU A 5 1.89 19.25 -69.44
N ASN A 6 1.08 19.54 -70.46
CA ASN A 6 0.09 20.63 -70.42
C ASN A 6 -1.31 20.09 -70.74
N GLU A 7 -1.82 19.21 -69.86
CA GLU A 7 -3.26 19.03 -69.73
C GLU A 7 -3.83 20.25 -68.99
N PHE A 8 -4.67 21.02 -69.68
CA PHE A 8 -5.47 22.09 -69.09
C PHE A 8 -6.35 21.50 -67.97
N GLN A 9 -6.05 21.82 -66.71
CA GLN A 9 -6.99 21.61 -65.62
C GLN A 9 -8.12 22.65 -65.73
N GLU A 10 -9.31 22.22 -66.11
CA GLU A 10 -10.53 23.03 -65.93
C GLU A 10 -10.69 23.36 -64.44
N ALA A 11 -10.76 24.64 -64.11
CA ALA A 11 -11.01 25.10 -62.75
C ALA A 11 -12.35 24.54 -62.27
N ALA A 12 -12.35 23.84 -61.14
CA ALA A 12 -13.55 23.28 -60.53
C ALA A 12 -14.58 24.40 -60.30
N ASN A 13 -15.73 24.30 -60.96
CA ASN A 13 -16.83 25.26 -60.84
C ASN A 13 -17.57 24.98 -59.53
N PHE A 14 -17.27 25.72 -58.46
CA PHE A 14 -18.02 25.64 -57.20
C PHE A 14 -18.85 26.90 -56.99
N ASP A 15 -20.05 26.71 -56.44
CA ASP A 15 -21.01 27.79 -56.17
C ASP A 15 -20.56 28.61 -54.96
N GLU A 16 -19.72 29.61 -55.23
CA GLU A 16 -19.15 30.53 -54.25
C GLU A 16 -20.25 31.26 -53.45
N THR A 17 -21.40 31.52 -54.06
CA THR A 17 -22.54 32.18 -53.41
C THR A 17 -23.12 31.31 -52.30
N LYS A 18 -23.37 30.03 -52.61
CA LYS A 18 -23.87 29.05 -51.65
C LYS A 18 -22.85 28.75 -50.54
N LEU A 19 -21.57 28.70 -50.88
CA LEU A 19 -20.48 28.51 -49.90
C LEU A 19 -20.39 29.70 -48.93
N ARG A 20 -20.56 30.91 -49.46
CA ARG A 20 -20.54 32.16 -48.69
C ARG A 20 -21.78 32.31 -47.80
N GLU A 21 -22.96 31.89 -48.27
CA GLU A 21 -24.17 31.83 -47.43
C GLU A 21 -24.01 30.86 -46.27
N LEU A 22 -23.50 29.64 -46.51
CA LEU A 22 -23.21 28.65 -45.48
C LEU A 22 -22.15 29.14 -44.48
N SER A 23 -21.09 29.79 -44.97
CA SER A 23 -20.05 30.40 -44.12
C SER A 23 -20.61 31.50 -43.21
N ASN A 24 -21.53 32.32 -43.73
CA ASN A 24 -22.22 33.35 -42.94
C ASN A 24 -23.17 32.76 -41.88
N VAL A 25 -23.81 31.62 -42.17
CA VAL A 25 -24.60 30.87 -41.19
C VAL A 25 -23.70 30.30 -40.10
N CYS A 26 -22.57 29.68 -40.44
CA CYS A 26 -21.56 29.21 -39.46
C CYS A 26 -21.02 30.36 -38.58
N ALA A 27 -20.77 31.53 -39.17
CA ALA A 27 -20.31 32.72 -38.45
C ALA A 27 -21.40 33.35 -37.56
N ARG A 28 -22.68 33.17 -37.89
CA ARG A 28 -23.81 33.52 -37.02
C ARG A 28 -24.02 32.50 -35.90
N LEU A 29 -23.82 31.21 -36.17
CA LEU A 29 -23.88 30.13 -35.18
C LEU A 29 -22.80 30.32 -34.10
N ARG A 30 -21.56 30.60 -34.50
CA ARG A 30 -20.45 30.97 -33.59
C ARG A 30 -20.74 32.24 -32.77
N ARG A 31 -21.44 33.21 -33.34
CA ARG A 31 -21.82 34.45 -32.63
C ARG A 31 -22.99 34.25 -31.66
N MET A 32 -23.91 33.34 -31.94
CA MET A 32 -24.98 32.97 -31.01
C MET A 32 -24.46 32.18 -29.80
N GLN A 33 -23.37 31.42 -29.94
CA GLN A 33 -22.70 30.73 -28.82
C GLN A 33 -22.06 31.67 -27.78
N LEU A 34 -21.82 32.94 -28.12
CA LEU A 34 -21.07 33.87 -27.27
C LEU A 34 -21.94 34.81 -26.41
N LEU A 35 -23.26 34.84 -26.60
CA LEU A 35 -24.11 35.90 -26.03
C LEU A 35 -25.09 35.47 -24.93
N ASP A 36 -25.25 34.18 -24.65
CA ASP A 36 -26.05 33.69 -23.50
C ASP A 36 -25.27 32.58 -22.77
N ALA A 37 -24.45 32.98 -21.80
CA ALA A 37 -23.77 32.14 -20.78
C ALA A 37 -22.98 30.90 -21.27
N ASP A 38 -21.65 30.98 -21.25
CA ASP A 38 -20.65 29.87 -21.19
C ASP A 38 -21.12 28.46 -21.61
N MET A 39 -21.32 28.18 -22.91
CA MET A 39 -21.58 26.82 -23.39
C MET A 39 -20.92 26.52 -24.74
N GLU A 40 -19.97 25.56 -24.80
CA GLU A 40 -19.58 24.95 -26.08
C GLU A 40 -20.55 23.82 -26.45
N VAL A 41 -20.94 23.80 -27.72
CA VAL A 41 -21.75 22.75 -28.32
C VAL A 41 -20.90 22.11 -29.41
N VAL A 42 -20.69 20.80 -29.33
CA VAL A 42 -19.91 20.04 -30.33
C VAL A 42 -20.81 19.09 -31.12
N ILE A 43 -20.27 18.57 -32.22
CA ILE A 43 -20.93 17.52 -33.01
C ILE A 43 -20.25 16.18 -32.68
N VAL A 44 -20.99 15.28 -32.05
CA VAL A 44 -20.57 13.89 -31.79
C VAL A 44 -21.46 12.99 -32.63
N GLU A 45 -20.84 12.13 -33.46
CA GLU A 45 -21.55 11.19 -34.36
C GLU A 45 -22.58 11.85 -35.30
N GLY A 46 -22.39 13.13 -35.63
CA GLY A 46 -23.29 13.87 -36.52
C GLY A 46 -24.47 14.55 -35.81
N GLU A 47 -24.57 14.44 -34.48
CA GLU A 47 -25.58 15.11 -33.67
C GLU A 47 -24.96 16.23 -32.81
N LEU A 48 -25.73 17.31 -32.63
CA LEU A 48 -25.36 18.44 -31.80
C LEU A 48 -25.48 18.00 -30.32
N GLN A 49 -24.35 17.83 -29.62
CA GLN A 49 -24.33 17.41 -28.23
C GLN A 49 -23.71 18.49 -27.33
N ARG A 50 -24.37 18.73 -26.20
CA ARG A 50 -23.88 19.61 -25.14
C ARG A 50 -22.84 18.86 -24.31
N ILE A 51 -21.66 19.46 -24.14
CA ILE A 51 -20.62 18.91 -23.27
C ILE A 51 -20.68 19.62 -21.91
N PRO A 52 -20.68 18.88 -20.79
CA PRO A 52 -20.41 19.41 -19.46
C PRO A 52 -19.14 20.27 -19.39
N ARG A 53 -19.20 21.41 -18.68
CA ARG A 53 -18.05 22.31 -18.46
C ARG A 53 -16.83 21.59 -17.87
N GLN A 54 -17.03 20.52 -17.10
CA GLN A 54 -15.94 19.69 -16.58
C GLN A 54 -15.10 18.99 -17.64
N MET A 55 -15.62 18.80 -18.86
CA MET A 55 -14.87 18.25 -20.01
C MET A 55 -14.20 19.33 -20.86
N GLU A 56 -14.20 20.59 -20.42
CA GLU A 56 -13.47 21.69 -21.05
C GLU A 56 -12.28 22.11 -20.19
N GLN A 57 -11.16 22.43 -20.85
CA GLN A 57 -10.00 23.02 -20.19
C GLN A 57 -10.25 24.51 -19.93
N VAL A 58 -10.57 24.84 -18.68
CA VAL A 58 -10.87 26.21 -18.25
C VAL A 58 -9.67 26.92 -17.62
N LYS A 59 -8.61 26.17 -17.26
CA LYS A 59 -7.41 26.72 -16.62
C LYS A 59 -6.13 26.06 -17.14
N GLU A 60 -5.08 26.86 -17.28
CA GLU A 60 -3.73 26.37 -17.60
C GLU A 60 -3.25 25.41 -16.51
N GLY A 61 -2.58 24.32 -16.92
CA GLY A 61 -2.08 23.28 -16.02
C GLY A 61 -3.07 22.16 -15.71
N GLN A 62 -4.32 22.22 -16.18
CA GLN A 62 -5.23 21.08 -16.12
C GLN A 62 -4.78 19.93 -17.04
N VAL A 63 -5.11 18.70 -16.64
CA VAL A 63 -4.88 17.45 -17.37
C VAL A 63 -6.19 16.66 -17.46
N VAL A 64 -6.31 15.81 -18.47
CA VAL A 64 -7.51 14.96 -18.67
C VAL A 64 -7.42 13.75 -17.74
N ASN A 65 -8.48 13.46 -16.98
CA ASN A 65 -8.62 12.26 -16.16
C ASN A 65 -9.05 11.03 -16.98
N ASN A 66 -9.29 9.89 -16.33
CA ASN A 66 -9.66 8.67 -17.05
C ASN A 66 -11.10 8.69 -17.60
N ALA A 67 -11.97 9.55 -17.06
CA ALA A 67 -13.34 9.74 -17.52
C ALA A 67 -13.47 10.81 -18.63
N GLY A 68 -12.39 11.52 -18.98
CA GLY A 68 -12.38 12.59 -19.99
C GLY A 68 -12.58 14.00 -19.46
N GLY A 69 -12.81 14.18 -18.16
CA GLY A 69 -12.89 15.49 -17.51
C GLY A 69 -11.53 16.11 -17.23
N TYR A 70 -11.46 17.44 -17.11
CA TYR A 70 -10.26 18.19 -16.81
C TYR A 70 -10.07 18.42 -15.30
N VAL A 71 -8.94 17.98 -14.79
CA VAL A 71 -8.52 18.01 -13.37
C VAL A 71 -7.08 18.52 -13.27
N PHE A 72 -6.45 18.51 -12.09
CA PHE A 72 -5.07 18.97 -11.91
C PHE A 72 -4.11 17.80 -11.64
N PRO A 73 -2.86 17.86 -12.15
CA PRO A 73 -1.84 16.91 -11.75
C PRO A 73 -1.49 17.09 -10.27
N VAL A 74 -1.27 15.98 -9.56
CA VAL A 74 -0.77 16.06 -8.18
C VAL A 74 0.74 16.32 -8.15
N SER A 75 1.24 16.88 -7.05
CA SER A 75 2.68 17.04 -6.83
C SER A 75 3.39 15.69 -6.77
N ASP A 76 4.69 15.66 -7.10
CA ASP A 76 5.50 14.44 -7.03
C ASP A 76 5.47 13.78 -5.66
N GLU A 77 5.54 14.59 -4.60
CA GLU A 77 5.45 14.12 -3.21
C GLU A 77 4.10 13.45 -2.93
N THR A 78 3.00 14.07 -3.37
CA THR A 78 1.65 13.52 -3.21
C THR A 78 1.48 12.24 -4.00
N GLN A 79 1.99 12.19 -5.24
CA GLN A 79 1.93 11.00 -6.07
C GLN A 79 2.70 9.84 -5.45
N VAL A 80 3.93 10.08 -4.98
CA VAL A 80 4.74 9.08 -4.28
C VAL A 80 3.99 8.59 -3.04
N ARG A 81 3.46 9.50 -2.22
CA ARG A 81 2.70 9.14 -1.01
C ARG A 81 1.46 8.31 -1.32
N ARG A 82 0.66 8.68 -2.34
CA ARG A 82 -0.52 7.92 -2.79
C ARG A 82 -0.13 6.50 -3.19
N PHE A 83 0.93 6.35 -3.99
CA PHE A 83 1.38 5.02 -4.42
C PHE A 83 1.87 4.18 -3.24
N LEU A 84 2.66 4.76 -2.33
CA LEU A 84 3.19 4.07 -1.16
C LEU A 84 2.10 3.60 -0.18
N ILE A 85 0.98 4.34 -0.08
CA ILE A 85 -0.13 4.02 0.83
C ILE A 85 -1.18 3.13 0.17
N LEU A 86 -1.70 3.51 -1.00
CA LEU A 86 -2.80 2.78 -1.65
C LEU A 86 -2.31 1.56 -2.44
N GLY A 87 -1.10 1.65 -3.00
CA GLY A 87 -0.53 0.65 -3.90
C GLY A 87 -1.32 0.51 -5.21
N SER A 88 -1.10 -0.60 -5.89
CA SER A 88 -1.66 -0.88 -7.22
C SER A 88 -2.08 -2.34 -7.41
N ASP A 89 -2.23 -3.11 -6.32
CA ASP A 89 -2.50 -4.57 -6.33
C ASP A 89 -3.78 -4.98 -7.08
N LYS A 90 -4.72 -4.05 -7.27
CA LYS A 90 -5.93 -4.22 -8.06
C LYS A 90 -6.07 -3.05 -9.02
N GLY A 91 -6.63 -3.35 -10.19
CA GLY A 91 -7.04 -2.34 -11.14
C GLY A 91 -8.15 -1.47 -10.56
N THR A 92 -8.26 -0.27 -11.10
CA THR A 92 -9.35 0.64 -10.83
C THR A 92 -10.48 0.38 -11.84
N TYR A 93 -11.54 1.19 -11.77
CA TYR A 93 -12.62 1.10 -12.75
C TYR A 93 -12.13 1.33 -14.19
N HIS A 94 -11.15 2.22 -14.37
CA HIS A 94 -10.66 2.64 -15.69
C HIS A 94 -9.32 2.02 -16.11
N GLN A 95 -8.51 1.50 -15.17
CA GLN A 95 -7.14 1.05 -15.45
C GLN A 95 -6.83 -0.30 -14.82
N SER A 96 -6.04 -1.13 -15.51
CA SER A 96 -5.55 -2.39 -14.96
C SER A 96 -4.49 -2.17 -13.87
N SER A 97 -4.32 -3.16 -12.99
CA SER A 97 -3.31 -3.15 -11.92
C SER A 97 -1.89 -2.95 -12.47
N GLU A 98 -1.59 -3.60 -13.59
CA GLU A 98 -0.28 -3.52 -14.25
C GLU A 98 -0.03 -2.12 -14.78
N LYS A 99 -1.04 -1.48 -15.40
CA LYS A 99 -0.94 -0.11 -15.91
C LYS A 99 -0.66 0.89 -14.78
N ILE A 100 -1.42 0.83 -13.68
CA ILE A 100 -1.22 1.74 -12.53
C ILE A 100 0.17 1.57 -11.92
N THR A 101 0.63 0.32 -11.81
CA THR A 101 1.98 0.02 -11.31
C THR A 101 3.04 0.61 -12.23
N MET A 102 2.88 0.46 -13.54
CA MET A 102 3.83 0.98 -14.53
C MET A 102 3.85 2.52 -14.55
N ASP A 103 2.68 3.16 -14.58
CA ASP A 103 2.56 4.62 -14.61
C ASP A 103 3.22 5.25 -13.36
N ASN A 104 3.03 4.64 -12.18
CA ASN A 104 3.70 5.08 -10.95
C ASN A 104 5.20 4.77 -10.94
N ALA A 105 5.62 3.61 -11.45
CA ALA A 105 7.04 3.25 -11.56
C ALA A 105 7.79 4.25 -12.46
N GLN A 106 7.22 4.58 -13.62
CA GLN A 106 7.77 5.54 -14.57
C GLN A 106 7.86 6.93 -13.96
N ARG A 107 6.85 7.36 -13.18
CA ARG A 107 6.95 8.63 -12.46
C ARG A 107 8.09 8.61 -11.45
N ILE A 108 8.20 7.58 -10.61
CA ILE A 108 9.26 7.48 -9.61
C ILE A 108 10.64 7.53 -10.28
N ILE A 109 10.81 6.82 -11.39
CA ILE A 109 12.02 6.85 -12.21
C ILE A 109 12.32 8.28 -12.67
N LYS A 110 11.33 8.97 -13.24
CA LYS A 110 11.48 10.37 -13.69
C LYS A 110 11.87 11.31 -12.55
N ILE A 111 11.24 11.21 -11.39
CA ILE A 111 11.58 11.99 -10.19
C ILE A 111 13.05 11.77 -9.80
N ILE A 112 13.53 10.53 -9.86
CA ILE A 112 14.91 10.20 -9.54
C ILE A 112 15.86 10.79 -10.59
N GLU A 113 15.53 10.67 -11.87
CA GLU A 113 16.32 11.21 -12.99
C GLU A 113 16.45 12.73 -12.95
N GLU A 114 15.42 13.42 -12.45
CA GLU A 114 15.42 14.87 -12.21
C GLU A 114 16.22 15.30 -10.96
N GLY A 115 16.79 14.35 -10.20
CA GLY A 115 17.62 14.62 -9.01
C GLY A 115 16.86 14.61 -7.68
N ASN A 116 15.56 14.29 -7.68
CA ASN A 116 14.67 14.34 -6.52
C ASN A 116 14.46 12.99 -5.81
N GLY A 117 15.30 11.99 -6.07
CA GLY A 117 15.20 10.66 -5.46
C GLY A 117 15.36 10.64 -3.94
N HIS A 118 16.00 11.66 -3.37
CA HIS A 118 16.07 11.83 -1.91
C HIS A 118 14.69 12.07 -1.27
N MET A 119 13.77 12.77 -1.97
CA MET A 119 12.39 12.98 -1.53
C MET A 119 11.64 11.64 -1.49
N VAL A 120 11.81 10.80 -2.52
CA VAL A 120 11.19 9.47 -2.58
C VAL A 120 11.59 8.61 -1.38
N LEU A 121 12.89 8.54 -1.06
CA LEU A 121 13.37 7.78 0.10
C LEU A 121 12.93 8.40 1.44
N LYS A 122 12.84 9.73 1.52
CA LYS A 122 12.34 10.42 2.72
C LYS A 122 10.89 10.06 3.00
N GLU A 123 10.01 10.19 2.00
CA GLU A 123 8.59 9.82 2.13
C GLU A 123 8.43 8.34 2.50
N LEU A 124 9.20 7.46 1.85
CA LEU A 124 9.23 6.03 2.16
C LEU A 124 9.67 5.77 3.62
N ALA A 125 10.72 6.44 4.09
CA ALA A 125 11.20 6.27 5.46
C ALA A 125 10.16 6.76 6.49
N LEU A 126 9.53 7.90 6.26
CA LEU A 126 8.49 8.47 7.14
C LEU A 126 7.27 7.55 7.21
N ILE A 127 6.71 7.16 6.06
CA ILE A 127 5.54 6.28 5.98
C ILE A 127 5.81 4.93 6.66
N ASN A 128 7.01 4.35 6.47
CA ASN A 128 7.39 3.08 7.12
C ASN A 128 7.57 3.23 8.63
N ALA A 129 8.18 4.31 9.09
CA ALA A 129 8.38 4.57 10.52
C ALA A 129 7.05 4.64 11.26
N ASP A 130 6.11 5.42 10.70
CA ASP A 130 4.79 5.71 11.26
C ASP A 130 3.75 4.63 10.96
N ASN A 131 4.06 3.65 10.11
CA ASN A 131 3.17 2.56 9.72
C ASN A 131 1.86 3.09 9.08
N ARG A 132 2.00 4.08 8.20
CA ARG A 132 0.88 4.77 7.51
C ARG A 132 0.30 3.98 6.33
N ASN A 133 1.05 3.02 5.81
CA ASN A 133 0.63 2.18 4.71
C ASN A 133 -0.02 0.86 5.20
N PRO A 134 -1.17 0.43 4.65
CA PRO A 134 -1.78 -0.86 4.96
C PRO A 134 -0.95 -2.07 4.48
N LYS A 135 -0.20 -1.92 3.39
CA LYS A 135 0.54 -2.99 2.73
C LYS A 135 1.96 -2.57 2.34
N MET A 136 2.87 -3.53 2.37
CA MET A 136 4.29 -3.27 2.14
C MET A 136 4.73 -3.37 0.67
N SER A 137 3.95 -3.99 -0.23
CA SER A 137 4.39 -4.28 -1.60
C SER A 137 4.83 -3.04 -2.38
N ALA A 138 4.04 -1.96 -2.38
CA ALA A 138 4.41 -0.70 -3.01
C ALA A 138 5.68 -0.08 -2.39
N MET A 139 5.82 -0.11 -1.06
CA MET A 139 7.03 0.34 -0.36
C MET A 139 8.27 -0.44 -0.80
N ILE A 140 8.15 -1.75 -0.87
CA ILE A 140 9.24 -2.66 -1.23
C ILE A 140 9.62 -2.47 -2.71
N PHE A 141 8.63 -2.29 -3.59
CA PHE A 141 8.84 -2.00 -5.00
C PHE A 141 9.54 -0.67 -5.21
N THR A 142 9.08 0.42 -4.58
CA THR A 142 9.74 1.73 -4.63
C THR A 142 11.17 1.67 -4.07
N LEU A 143 11.39 0.93 -2.99
CA LEU A 143 12.74 0.70 -2.44
C LEU A 143 13.63 -0.03 -3.44
N ALA A 144 13.10 -1.04 -4.14
CA ALA A 144 13.82 -1.78 -5.18
C ALA A 144 14.19 -0.88 -6.36
N ILE A 145 13.30 0.00 -6.82
CA ILE A 145 13.60 1.03 -7.82
C ILE A 145 14.75 1.90 -7.33
N CYS A 146 14.65 2.48 -6.13
CA CYS A 146 15.72 3.33 -5.58
C CYS A 146 17.05 2.59 -5.39
N ALA A 147 17.03 1.28 -5.14
CA ALA A 147 18.24 0.46 -4.96
C ALA A 147 18.88 0.02 -6.28
N ARG A 148 18.14 0.05 -7.39
CA ARG A 148 18.53 -0.61 -8.66
C ARG A 148 18.43 0.26 -9.91
N ILE A 149 17.83 1.44 -9.82
CA ILE A 149 17.68 2.35 -10.96
C ILE A 149 19.05 2.57 -11.62
N ALA A 150 19.11 2.23 -12.90
CA ALA A 150 20.32 2.27 -13.69
C ALA A 150 20.34 3.58 -14.48
N THR A 151 21.35 4.41 -14.26
CA THR A 151 21.44 5.68 -14.98
C THR A 151 22.83 5.82 -15.60
N HIS A 152 22.99 5.25 -16.80
CA HIS A 152 24.22 5.18 -17.58
C HIS A 152 25.42 4.51 -16.88
N ASP A 153 26.33 3.95 -17.69
CA ASP A 153 27.51 3.20 -17.26
C ASP A 153 28.46 4.08 -16.40
N THR A 154 28.26 4.06 -15.08
CA THR A 154 29.10 4.79 -14.10
C THR A 154 30.51 4.20 -13.98
N THR A 155 30.79 3.08 -14.68
CA THR A 155 32.11 2.43 -14.67
C THR A 155 33.12 3.12 -15.57
N LYS A 156 32.68 3.96 -16.51
CA LYS A 156 33.59 4.83 -17.26
C LYS A 156 33.94 6.03 -16.41
N LYS A 157 35.24 6.26 -16.20
CA LYS A 157 35.75 7.56 -15.72
C LYS A 157 35.31 8.62 -16.72
N ASN A 158 34.17 9.24 -16.46
CA ASN A 158 33.65 10.30 -17.32
C ASN A 158 34.42 11.57 -16.99
N GLU A 159 35.02 12.18 -18.02
CA GLU A 159 35.78 13.44 -17.88
C GLU A 159 34.86 14.63 -17.57
N CYS A 160 33.54 14.48 -17.75
CA CYS A 160 32.54 15.51 -17.46
C CYS A 160 32.19 15.55 -15.96
N PRO A 161 32.44 16.68 -15.24
CA PRO A 161 32.11 16.82 -13.82
C PRO A 161 30.62 16.58 -13.50
N MET A 162 29.71 17.04 -14.37
CA MET A 162 28.26 16.85 -14.17
C MET A 162 27.84 15.38 -14.16
N LEU A 163 28.42 14.57 -15.05
CA LEU A 163 28.17 13.12 -15.09
C LEU A 163 28.74 12.42 -13.87
N HIS A 164 29.86 12.91 -13.33
CA HIS A 164 30.44 12.39 -12.09
C HIS A 164 29.52 12.68 -10.90
N THR A 165 29.09 13.93 -10.71
CA THR A 165 28.17 14.31 -9.62
C THR A 165 26.85 13.53 -9.68
N TYR A 166 26.29 13.35 -10.88
CA TYR A 166 25.08 12.55 -11.04
C TYR A 166 25.30 11.07 -10.70
N SER A 167 26.45 10.50 -11.09
CA SER A 167 26.83 9.14 -10.70
C SER A 167 26.98 9.00 -9.18
N GLU A 168 27.58 9.99 -8.52
CA GLU A 168 27.68 10.04 -7.05
C GLU A 168 26.30 10.12 -6.38
N TYR A 169 25.40 10.97 -6.89
CA TYR A 169 24.02 11.05 -6.43
C TYR A 169 23.32 9.69 -6.46
N ILE A 170 23.44 8.95 -7.58
CA ILE A 170 22.84 7.63 -7.74
C ILE A 170 23.49 6.60 -6.81
N HIS A 171 24.81 6.64 -6.64
CA HIS A 171 25.51 5.80 -5.66
C HIS A 171 25.04 6.07 -4.22
N GLN A 172 24.82 7.33 -3.84
CA GLN A 172 24.29 7.69 -2.54
C GLN A 172 22.82 7.25 -2.39
N LEU A 173 22.00 7.38 -3.43
CA LEU A 173 20.62 6.91 -3.45
C LEU A 173 20.56 5.39 -3.22
N HIS A 174 21.35 4.62 -3.97
CA HIS A 174 21.44 3.16 -3.80
C HIS A 174 21.90 2.80 -2.37
N SER A 175 22.92 3.49 -1.87
CA SER A 175 23.43 3.28 -0.51
C SER A 175 22.36 3.55 0.55
N ALA A 176 21.60 4.65 0.41
CA ALA A 176 20.52 5.01 1.30
C ALA A 176 19.37 4.00 1.26
N ALA A 177 18.97 3.55 0.06
CA ALA A 177 17.96 2.50 -0.11
C ALA A 177 18.39 1.18 0.59
N PHE A 178 19.64 0.73 0.41
CA PHE A 178 20.13 -0.46 1.09
C PHE A 178 20.26 -0.30 2.61
N ARG A 179 20.47 0.92 3.12
CA ARG A 179 20.46 1.20 4.56
C ARG A 179 19.05 1.09 5.17
N LEU A 180 18.01 1.48 4.42
CA LEU A 180 16.61 1.33 4.84
C LEU A 180 16.07 -0.10 4.72
N LEU A 181 16.77 -0.98 3.99
CA LEU A 181 16.35 -2.37 3.76
C LEU A 181 15.93 -3.12 5.03
N PRO A 182 16.67 -3.11 6.16
CA PRO A 182 16.29 -3.85 7.36
C PRO A 182 15.01 -3.31 8.04
N ASP A 183 14.72 -2.02 7.88
CA ASP A 183 13.58 -1.34 8.51
C ASP A 183 12.30 -1.55 7.71
N VAL A 184 12.40 -1.61 6.38
CA VAL A 184 11.29 -1.89 5.47
C VAL A 184 11.04 -3.41 5.38
N CYS A 185 12.09 -4.18 5.09
CA CYS A 185 12.02 -5.63 4.93
C CYS A 185 12.16 -6.35 6.27
N ARG A 186 11.17 -6.20 7.16
CA ARG A 186 11.20 -6.77 8.52
C ARG A 186 11.06 -8.29 8.57
N THR A 187 10.46 -8.91 7.55
CA THR A 187 10.20 -10.34 7.45
C THR A 187 10.85 -10.94 6.20
N PRO A 188 11.08 -12.27 6.16
CA PRO A 188 11.55 -12.96 4.95
C PRO A 188 10.65 -12.73 3.75
N THR A 189 9.32 -12.70 3.93
CA THR A 189 8.38 -12.37 2.84
C THR A 189 8.74 -11.04 2.18
N HIS A 190 8.96 -9.98 2.96
CA HIS A 190 9.34 -8.68 2.41
C HIS A 190 10.71 -8.71 1.72
N LEU A 191 11.67 -9.42 2.32
CA LEU A 191 13.02 -9.55 1.75
C LEU A 191 13.00 -10.31 0.42
N PHE A 192 12.22 -11.39 0.34
CA PHE A 192 12.04 -12.18 -0.88
C PHE A 192 11.34 -11.37 -1.98
N GLU A 193 10.29 -10.65 -1.62
CA GLU A 193 9.60 -9.72 -2.53
C GLU A 193 10.55 -8.62 -3.05
N PHE A 194 11.36 -8.01 -2.18
CA PHE A 194 12.39 -7.05 -2.56
C PHE A 194 13.39 -7.63 -3.56
N VAL A 195 13.88 -8.85 -3.31
CA VAL A 195 14.83 -9.53 -4.20
C VAL A 195 14.18 -9.86 -5.54
N GLY A 196 12.92 -10.30 -5.55
CA GLY A 196 12.12 -10.48 -6.77
C GLY A 196 12.07 -9.21 -7.61
N TYR A 197 11.63 -8.09 -7.03
CA TYR A 197 11.60 -6.82 -7.75
C TYR A 197 12.98 -6.34 -8.22
N CYS A 198 14.05 -6.54 -7.42
CA CYS A 198 15.40 -6.22 -7.87
C CYS A 198 15.83 -7.05 -9.09
N GLN A 199 15.39 -8.32 -9.17
CA GLN A 199 15.64 -9.18 -10.32
C GLN A 199 14.84 -8.70 -11.53
N ASP A 200 13.55 -8.43 -11.38
CA ASP A 200 12.68 -7.96 -12.46
C ASP A 200 13.21 -6.65 -13.09
N ILE A 201 13.63 -5.70 -12.25
CA ILE A 201 14.25 -4.44 -12.68
C ILE A 201 15.60 -4.72 -13.38
N ALA A 202 16.40 -5.66 -12.88
CA ALA A 202 17.66 -6.00 -13.54
C ALA A 202 17.44 -6.67 -14.90
N GLU A 203 16.37 -7.46 -15.07
CA GLU A 203 16.04 -8.13 -16.33
C GLU A 203 15.48 -7.15 -17.37
N SER A 204 14.62 -6.21 -16.99
CA SER A 204 14.09 -5.21 -17.92
C SER A 204 15.19 -4.35 -18.55
N THR A 205 16.26 -4.04 -17.81
CA THR A 205 17.42 -3.30 -18.33
C THR A 205 18.29 -4.09 -19.32
N LYS A 206 18.18 -5.43 -19.36
CA LYS A 206 18.91 -6.28 -20.33
C LYS A 206 18.34 -6.20 -21.74
N ALA A 207 17.03 -5.94 -21.87
CA ALA A 207 16.36 -5.84 -23.16
C ALA A 207 16.85 -4.64 -24.00
N GLY A 208 17.52 -3.65 -23.38
CA GLY A 208 18.05 -2.45 -24.03
C GLY A 208 19.51 -2.53 -24.53
N GLY A 209 20.14 -3.71 -24.56
CA GLY A 209 21.47 -3.91 -25.17
C GLY A 209 22.69 -3.43 -24.36
N SER A 210 22.51 -2.97 -23.12
CA SER A 210 23.63 -2.65 -22.20
C SER A 210 24.21 -3.93 -21.54
N LYS A 211 25.47 -3.90 -21.09
CA LYS A 211 26.11 -5.02 -20.35
C LYS A 211 25.21 -5.44 -19.18
N SER A 212 24.71 -6.66 -19.24
CA SER A 212 23.69 -7.17 -18.32
C SER A 212 24.21 -7.18 -16.86
N SER A 213 23.57 -6.40 -15.99
CA SER A 213 23.76 -6.56 -14.54
C SER A 213 23.11 -7.87 -14.11
N THR A 214 23.84 -8.71 -13.37
CA THR A 214 23.29 -9.96 -12.81
C THR A 214 22.29 -9.71 -11.68
N GLY A 215 22.06 -8.46 -11.29
CA GLY A 215 21.30 -8.10 -10.07
C GLY A 215 22.17 -8.14 -8.81
N TRP A 216 23.08 -9.11 -8.71
CA TRP A 216 23.82 -9.45 -7.48
C TRP A 216 25.18 -8.73 -7.33
N GLY A 217 25.18 -7.41 -7.44
CA GLY A 217 26.36 -6.58 -7.20
C GLY A 217 26.84 -6.59 -5.73
N ARG A 218 28.05 -6.06 -5.46
CA ARG A 218 28.65 -6.03 -4.11
C ARG A 218 27.70 -5.44 -3.06
N SER A 219 27.06 -4.31 -3.35
CA SER A 219 26.16 -3.62 -2.41
C SER A 219 24.94 -4.47 -2.04
N MET A 220 24.31 -5.13 -3.01
CA MET A 220 23.15 -6.01 -2.77
C MET A 220 23.53 -7.22 -1.91
N ARG A 221 24.66 -7.89 -2.24
CA ARG A 221 25.16 -9.02 -1.44
C ARG A 221 25.46 -8.61 0.00
N LEU A 222 26.12 -7.46 0.20
CA LEU A 222 26.40 -6.93 1.54
C LEU A 222 25.13 -6.58 2.30
N ALA A 223 24.15 -5.94 1.66
CA ALA A 223 22.89 -5.57 2.30
C ALA A 223 22.09 -6.80 2.78
N ILE A 224 21.96 -7.82 1.92
CA ILE A 224 21.29 -9.08 2.25
C ILE A 224 22.06 -9.84 3.33
N SER A 225 23.39 -9.91 3.22
CA SER A 225 24.24 -10.53 4.24
C SER A 225 24.07 -9.88 5.61
N LYS A 226 24.12 -8.55 5.67
CA LYS A 226 23.87 -7.77 6.89
C LYS A 226 22.48 -8.01 7.47
N TRP A 227 21.47 -8.20 6.62
CA TRP A 227 20.10 -8.48 7.06
C TRP A 227 20.02 -9.74 7.92
N TYR A 228 20.70 -10.83 7.52
CA TYR A 228 20.77 -12.06 8.31
C TYR A 228 21.68 -11.92 9.53
N LYS A 229 22.88 -11.35 9.36
CA LYS A 229 23.89 -11.21 10.42
C LYS A 229 23.44 -10.36 11.61
N THR A 230 22.49 -9.44 11.41
CA THR A 230 21.97 -8.54 12.46
C THR A 230 20.86 -9.15 13.31
N LYS A 231 20.35 -10.35 12.99
CA LYS A 231 19.30 -10.99 13.79
C LYS A 231 19.90 -11.76 14.96
N THR A 232 19.17 -11.80 16.08
CA THR A 232 19.46 -12.72 17.18
C THR A 232 19.18 -14.17 16.76
N ALA A 233 19.81 -15.15 17.40
CA ALA A 233 19.63 -16.56 17.09
C ALA A 233 18.15 -16.99 17.14
N GLU A 234 17.43 -16.59 18.18
CA GLU A 234 15.99 -16.90 18.34
C GLU A 234 15.13 -16.30 17.23
N LYS A 235 15.38 -15.04 16.87
CA LYS A 235 14.65 -14.38 15.78
C LYS A 235 14.99 -15.03 14.45
N LEU A 236 16.26 -15.32 14.19
CA LEU A 236 16.68 -15.97 12.96
C LEU A 236 16.05 -17.37 12.82
N ALA A 237 16.08 -18.19 13.87
CA ALA A 237 15.42 -19.49 13.90
C ALA A 237 13.94 -19.39 13.53
N MET A 238 13.20 -18.51 14.22
CA MET A 238 11.78 -18.27 13.93
C MET A 238 11.55 -17.82 12.48
N LEU A 239 12.41 -16.96 11.92
CA LEU A 239 12.26 -16.51 10.53
C LEU A 239 12.50 -17.65 9.53
N LEU A 240 13.56 -18.44 9.73
CA LEU A 240 13.94 -19.55 8.86
C LEU A 240 12.89 -20.66 8.84
N THR A 241 12.24 -20.95 9.98
CA THR A 241 11.25 -22.02 10.09
C THR A 241 9.84 -21.56 9.73
N LYS A 242 9.45 -20.32 10.07
CA LYS A 242 8.10 -19.79 9.80
C LYS A 242 7.91 -19.41 8.33
N TYR A 243 8.96 -18.92 7.69
CA TYR A 243 8.92 -18.42 6.31
C TYR A 243 10.00 -19.09 5.44
N PRO A 244 9.99 -20.43 5.30
CA PRO A 244 11.06 -21.14 4.60
C PRO A 244 11.23 -20.68 3.14
N GLN A 245 10.11 -20.34 2.49
CA GLN A 245 10.05 -19.79 1.13
C GLN A 245 8.78 -18.93 0.94
N ARG A 246 8.86 -17.84 0.16
CA ARG A 246 7.72 -17.03 -0.33
C ARG A 246 8.12 -16.33 -1.63
N GLU A 247 7.14 -15.89 -2.42
CA GLU A 247 7.38 -15.14 -3.67
C GLU A 247 8.39 -15.81 -4.63
N GLY A 248 8.42 -17.15 -4.67
CA GLY A 248 9.37 -17.90 -5.50
C GLY A 248 10.80 -17.99 -4.96
N TRP A 249 11.10 -17.38 -3.81
CA TRP A 249 12.44 -17.39 -3.18
C TRP A 249 12.47 -18.17 -1.88
N SER A 250 13.62 -18.78 -1.59
CA SER A 250 13.93 -19.39 -0.31
C SER A 250 15.13 -18.75 0.38
N HIS A 251 15.28 -19.01 1.68
CA HIS A 251 16.50 -18.63 2.40
C HIS A 251 17.76 -19.22 1.77
N ARG A 252 17.67 -20.45 1.27
CA ARG A 252 18.78 -21.15 0.61
C ARG A 252 19.27 -20.41 -0.64
N ASP A 253 18.34 -19.85 -1.43
CA ASP A 253 18.68 -19.09 -2.64
C ASP A 253 19.43 -17.82 -2.28
N LEU A 254 18.93 -17.07 -1.29
CA LEU A 254 19.59 -15.86 -0.82
C LEU A 254 20.98 -16.16 -0.22
N PHE A 255 21.13 -17.25 0.51
CA PHE A 255 22.45 -17.66 1.01
C PHE A 255 23.41 -18.04 -0.10
N ARG A 256 22.92 -18.71 -1.15
CA ARG A 256 23.73 -19.07 -2.32
C ARG A 256 24.19 -17.84 -3.11
N LEU A 257 23.37 -16.79 -3.20
CA LEU A 257 23.64 -15.63 -4.05
C LEU A 257 24.31 -14.47 -3.29
N ALA A 258 23.94 -14.24 -2.03
CA ALA A 258 24.52 -13.20 -1.19
C ALA A 258 25.82 -13.63 -0.50
N HIS A 259 26.04 -14.94 -0.36
CA HIS A 259 27.18 -15.52 0.37
C HIS A 259 27.37 -14.94 1.79
N PRO A 260 26.33 -14.94 2.64
CA PRO A 260 26.45 -14.38 3.98
C PRO A 260 27.42 -15.24 4.80
N ASN A 261 28.57 -14.67 5.18
CA ASN A 261 29.64 -15.40 5.85
C ASN A 261 29.96 -14.76 7.21
N LEU A 262 29.68 -15.48 8.30
CA LEU A 262 29.96 -15.01 9.67
C LEU A 262 31.46 -14.83 9.95
N MET A 263 32.33 -15.59 9.27
CA MET A 263 33.78 -15.52 9.49
C MET A 263 34.41 -14.22 8.96
N GLU A 264 33.72 -13.49 8.08
CA GLU A 264 34.18 -12.17 7.61
C GLU A 264 34.18 -11.11 8.71
N ASP A 265 33.40 -11.33 9.79
CA ASP A 265 33.30 -10.40 10.92
C ASP A 265 34.50 -10.54 11.89
N GLY A 266 35.44 -11.45 11.60
CA GLY A 266 36.72 -11.57 12.30
C GLY A 266 36.58 -11.84 13.80
N GLN A 267 37.36 -11.11 14.61
CA GLN A 267 37.39 -11.28 16.07
C GLN A 267 36.02 -11.01 16.72
N GLU A 268 35.21 -10.10 16.17
CA GLU A 268 33.88 -9.82 16.71
C GLU A 268 32.96 -11.02 16.66
N HIS A 269 33.13 -11.94 15.70
CA HIS A 269 32.34 -13.18 15.63
C HIS A 269 32.94 -14.29 16.49
N THR A 270 34.27 -14.47 16.47
CA THR A 270 34.92 -15.58 17.17
C THR A 270 34.73 -15.54 18.68
N HIS A 271 34.68 -14.35 19.27
CA HIS A 271 34.51 -14.15 20.71
C HIS A 271 33.04 -14.12 21.18
N ARG A 272 32.06 -14.26 20.27
CA ARG A 272 30.65 -14.24 20.69
C ARG A 272 30.26 -15.50 21.43
N VAL A 273 29.50 -15.34 22.50
CA VAL A 273 28.91 -16.47 23.24
C VAL A 273 27.92 -17.25 22.37
N ASP A 274 27.18 -16.57 21.49
CA ASP A 274 26.19 -17.17 20.57
C ASP A 274 26.77 -17.67 19.23
N ARG A 275 28.11 -17.76 19.11
CA ARG A 275 28.80 -18.11 17.86
C ARG A 275 28.25 -19.39 17.23
N LEU A 276 28.24 -20.49 18.00
CA LEU A 276 27.91 -21.82 17.48
C LEU A 276 26.42 -21.92 17.10
N GLU A 277 25.53 -21.34 17.90
CA GLU A 277 24.10 -21.24 17.58
C GLU A 277 23.90 -20.57 16.20
N ARG A 278 24.62 -19.48 15.94
CA ARG A 278 24.50 -18.74 14.68
C ARG A 278 25.06 -19.53 13.49
N GLU A 279 26.22 -20.18 13.66
CA GLU A 279 26.79 -21.07 12.63
C GLU A 279 25.80 -22.18 12.26
N GLN A 280 25.17 -22.83 13.24
CA GLN A 280 24.14 -23.86 13.01
C GLN A 280 22.94 -23.33 12.24
N LEU A 281 22.44 -22.14 12.58
CA LEU A 281 21.30 -21.54 11.87
C LEU A 281 21.66 -21.19 10.42
N PHE A 282 22.89 -20.74 10.16
CA PHE A 282 23.39 -20.51 8.80
C PHE A 282 23.50 -21.81 8.00
N ARG A 283 23.88 -22.92 8.64
CA ARG A 283 23.81 -24.24 8.01
C ARG A 283 22.40 -24.68 7.75
N PHE A 284 21.52 -24.55 8.74
CA PHE A 284 20.12 -24.93 8.58
C PHE A 284 19.50 -24.21 7.37
N ALA A 285 19.79 -22.92 7.17
CA ALA A 285 19.34 -22.16 6.00
C ALA A 285 19.82 -22.74 4.65
N VAL A 286 20.99 -23.39 4.60
CA VAL A 286 21.61 -23.89 3.36
C VAL A 286 21.38 -25.39 3.13
N LYS A 287 21.48 -26.18 4.19
CA LYS A 287 21.50 -27.65 4.20
C LYS A 287 20.21 -28.26 4.75
N GLY A 288 19.47 -27.53 5.59
CA GLY A 288 18.22 -28.00 6.18
C GLY A 288 18.38 -28.95 7.36
N ASP A 289 19.60 -29.14 7.86
CA ASP A 289 19.94 -30.00 9.01
C ASP A 289 20.63 -29.20 10.13
N LEU A 290 20.79 -29.85 11.28
CA LEU A 290 21.58 -29.38 12.42
C LEU A 290 22.61 -30.45 12.78
N VAL A 291 23.83 -30.03 13.15
CA VAL A 291 24.91 -30.94 13.55
C VAL A 291 25.56 -30.39 14.82
N LYS A 292 24.85 -30.48 15.95
CA LYS A 292 25.23 -29.85 17.22
C LYS A 292 26.58 -30.36 17.73
N ARG A 293 27.40 -29.45 18.27
CA ARG A 293 28.59 -29.82 19.05
C ARG A 293 28.18 -29.97 20.51
N LYS A 294 28.82 -30.89 21.23
CA LYS A 294 28.57 -31.15 22.66
C LYS A 294 29.87 -31.05 23.43
N ARG A 295 29.79 -30.79 24.74
CA ARG A 295 30.96 -30.79 25.63
C ARG A 295 31.62 -32.17 25.73
N LYS A 296 30.84 -33.23 25.62
CA LYS A 296 31.31 -34.62 25.59
C LYS A 296 30.83 -35.27 24.31
N MET A 297 31.76 -35.46 23.37
CA MET A 297 31.53 -36.16 22.10
C MET A 297 32.42 -37.38 22.03
N ASN A 298 31.91 -38.48 21.46
CA ASN A 298 32.76 -39.62 21.13
C ASN A 298 33.57 -39.35 19.85
N GLN A 299 34.52 -40.24 19.52
CA GLN A 299 35.40 -40.04 18.35
C GLN A 299 34.62 -40.00 17.03
N ASP A 300 33.52 -40.77 16.91
CA ASP A 300 32.68 -40.81 15.72
C ASP A 300 31.90 -39.50 15.52
N GLU A 301 31.35 -38.94 16.60
CA GLU A 301 30.63 -37.66 16.60
C GLU A 301 31.57 -36.50 16.25
N ILE A 302 32.82 -36.52 16.73
CA ILE A 302 33.85 -35.52 16.38
C ILE A 302 34.16 -35.60 14.88
N ALA A 303 34.41 -36.81 14.36
CA ALA A 303 34.68 -37.03 12.95
C ALA A 303 33.49 -36.59 12.06
N GLU A 304 32.25 -36.79 12.53
CA GLU A 304 31.05 -36.33 11.84
C GLU A 304 30.99 -34.79 11.75
N VAL A 305 31.27 -34.08 12.84
CA VAL A 305 31.35 -32.61 12.84
C VAL A 305 32.45 -32.13 11.91
N GLU A 306 33.65 -32.68 12.02
CA GLU A 306 34.80 -32.29 11.19
C GLU A 306 34.54 -32.51 9.70
N SER A 307 33.86 -33.60 9.33
CA SER A 307 33.48 -33.90 7.95
C SER A 307 32.44 -32.91 7.40
N LYS A 308 31.51 -32.46 8.25
CA LYS A 308 30.37 -31.63 7.83
C LYS A 308 30.61 -30.13 7.90
N TRP A 309 31.68 -29.68 8.57
CA TRP A 309 31.94 -28.26 8.82
C TRP A 309 33.02 -27.58 7.98
N ASP A 310 32.91 -26.25 7.89
CA ASP A 310 33.91 -25.42 7.22
C ASP A 310 35.24 -25.50 7.98
N GLN A 311 36.29 -25.93 7.27
CA GLN A 311 37.64 -26.07 7.82
C GLN A 311 38.17 -24.76 8.43
N LYS A 312 37.78 -23.59 7.91
CA LYS A 312 38.16 -22.30 8.48
C LYS A 312 37.49 -22.05 9.83
N ALA A 313 36.24 -22.44 9.99
CA ALA A 313 35.54 -22.32 11.26
C ALA A 313 36.12 -23.28 12.31
N LEU A 314 36.49 -24.49 11.90
CA LEU A 314 37.10 -25.52 12.75
C LEU A 314 38.50 -25.16 13.26
N LYS A 315 39.25 -24.32 12.54
CA LYS A 315 40.58 -23.84 12.99
C LYS A 315 40.53 -22.93 14.21
N VAL A 316 39.36 -22.38 14.54
CA VAL A 316 39.19 -21.50 15.70
C VAL A 316 38.55 -22.29 16.82
N GLU A 317 39.32 -22.53 17.89
CA GLU A 317 38.85 -23.26 19.07
C GLU A 317 37.58 -22.64 19.67
N TYR A 318 36.75 -23.52 20.23
CA TYR A 318 35.49 -23.15 20.88
C TYR A 318 35.69 -23.09 22.39
N THR A 319 35.03 -22.14 23.07
CA THR A 319 35.05 -22.06 24.54
C THR A 319 34.00 -22.98 25.16
N GLU A 320 34.19 -23.36 26.43
CA GLU A 320 33.18 -24.15 27.14
C GLU A 320 31.83 -23.41 27.22
N GLU A 321 31.86 -22.09 27.41
CA GLU A 321 30.65 -21.24 27.42
C GLU A 321 29.88 -21.31 26.10
N GLN A 322 30.59 -21.30 24.96
CA GLN A 322 29.96 -21.43 23.63
C GLN A 322 29.29 -22.80 23.45
N LEU A 323 29.92 -23.87 23.93
CA LEU A 323 29.35 -25.22 23.90
C LEU A 323 28.12 -25.35 24.81
N ILE A 324 28.17 -24.80 26.03
CA ILE A 324 27.01 -24.76 26.95
C ILE A 324 25.87 -23.99 26.28
N LYS A 325 26.18 -22.87 25.63
CA LYS A 325 25.18 -22.05 24.94
C LYS A 325 24.51 -22.82 23.78
N GLU A 326 25.27 -23.56 22.98
CA GLU A 326 24.74 -24.40 21.92
C GLU A 326 23.84 -25.54 22.46
N GLU A 327 24.27 -26.22 23.53
CA GLU A 327 23.52 -27.31 24.17
C GLU A 327 22.17 -26.83 24.74
N GLN A 328 22.12 -25.62 25.29
CA GLN A 328 20.93 -25.04 25.94
C GLN A 328 20.17 -24.07 25.03
N SER A 329 20.41 -24.13 23.71
CA SER A 329 19.88 -23.17 22.76
C SER A 329 18.40 -23.35 22.49
N ARG A 330 17.58 -22.42 22.99
CA ARG A 330 16.15 -22.33 22.63
C ARG A 330 15.92 -22.19 21.13
N ALA A 331 16.84 -21.54 20.41
CA ALA A 331 16.76 -21.32 18.97
C ALA A 331 16.96 -22.63 18.19
N LEU A 332 17.95 -23.46 18.59
CA LEU A 332 18.17 -24.75 17.96
C LEU A 332 17.08 -25.75 18.33
N ASP A 333 16.61 -25.72 19.58
CA ASP A 333 15.50 -26.57 20.04
C ASP A 333 14.20 -26.30 19.26
N LEU A 334 13.94 -25.04 18.90
CA LEU A 334 12.83 -24.67 18.02
C LEU A 334 12.96 -25.32 16.64
N VAL A 335 14.16 -25.28 16.05
CA VAL A 335 14.44 -25.86 14.73
C VAL A 335 14.33 -27.38 14.77
N GLU A 336 14.83 -28.03 15.83
CA GLU A 336 14.66 -29.47 16.03
C GLU A 336 13.20 -29.86 16.16
N ALA A 337 12.42 -29.12 16.97
CA ALA A 337 10.97 -29.36 17.08
C ALA A 337 10.27 -29.23 15.72
N TYR A 338 10.64 -28.21 14.93
CA TYR A 338 10.13 -28.04 13.57
C TYR A 338 10.53 -29.20 12.63
N LEU A 339 11.75 -29.71 12.73
CA LEU A 339 12.20 -30.87 11.95
C LEU A 339 11.49 -32.16 12.37
N ASN A 340 11.27 -32.36 13.67
CA ASN A 340 10.58 -33.53 14.21
C ASN A 340 9.10 -33.58 13.77
N LEU A 341 8.43 -32.42 13.64
CA LEU A 341 7.08 -32.35 13.08
C LEU A 341 6.98 -32.80 11.61
N LYS A 342 8.09 -32.97 10.90
CA LYS A 342 8.07 -33.59 9.57
C LYS A 342 7.91 -35.11 9.62
N GLN A 343 8.22 -35.72 10.76
CA GLN A 343 8.19 -37.17 10.96
C GLN A 343 6.96 -37.59 11.76
N GLU A 344 6.69 -36.92 12.90
CA GLU A 344 5.58 -37.24 13.79
C GLU A 344 4.64 -36.04 13.96
N GLN A 345 3.35 -36.28 13.69
CA GLN A 345 2.32 -35.24 13.57
C GLN A 345 1.06 -35.53 14.41
N SER A 346 1.21 -36.28 15.50
CA SER A 346 0.13 -36.49 16.46
C SER A 346 -0.27 -35.19 17.15
N GLU A 347 -1.52 -35.09 17.57
CA GLU A 347 -2.07 -33.89 18.19
C GLU A 347 -1.32 -33.54 19.48
N GLU A 348 -0.95 -34.55 20.27
CA GLU A 348 -0.23 -34.41 21.53
C GLU A 348 1.17 -33.82 21.31
N VAL A 349 1.90 -34.32 20.30
CA VAL A 349 3.24 -33.82 19.94
C VAL A 349 3.15 -32.37 19.45
N ILE A 350 2.15 -32.05 18.63
CA ILE A 350 1.92 -30.69 18.14
C ILE A 350 1.63 -29.73 19.30
N VAL A 351 0.70 -30.08 20.19
CA VAL A 351 0.33 -29.26 21.34
C VAL A 351 1.52 -29.05 22.29
N ALA A 352 2.29 -30.11 22.57
CA ALA A 352 3.49 -30.01 23.38
C ALA A 352 4.55 -29.09 22.74
N ALA A 353 4.75 -29.22 21.42
CA ALA A 353 5.71 -28.42 20.68
C ALA A 353 5.31 -26.93 20.63
N ILE A 354 4.02 -26.61 20.46
CA ILE A 354 3.50 -25.24 20.53
C ILE A 354 3.79 -24.63 21.91
N LYS A 355 3.44 -25.33 23.00
CA LYS A 355 3.62 -24.83 24.38
C LYS A 355 5.10 -24.64 24.74
N LYS A 356 5.96 -25.59 24.36
CA LYS A 356 7.38 -25.57 24.75
C LYS A 356 8.22 -24.62 23.90
N HIS A 357 8.00 -24.61 22.59
CA HIS A 357 8.88 -23.91 21.64
C HIS A 357 8.24 -22.65 21.04
N GLY A 358 6.95 -22.41 21.23
CA GLY A 358 6.25 -21.26 20.65
C GLY A 358 6.02 -21.42 19.15
N LEU A 359 5.79 -22.65 18.68
CA LEU A 359 5.46 -22.89 17.27
C LEU A 359 4.15 -22.20 16.91
N VAL A 360 4.18 -21.43 15.83
CA VAL A 360 3.01 -20.80 15.22
C VAL A 360 2.36 -21.66 14.14
N ARG A 361 1.17 -21.26 13.70
CA ARG A 361 0.38 -21.89 12.64
C ARG A 361 1.20 -22.32 11.41
N GLU A 362 2.12 -21.49 10.93
CA GLU A 362 2.91 -21.77 9.72
C GLU A 362 3.87 -22.96 9.85
N HIS A 363 4.18 -23.40 11.08
CA HIS A 363 4.99 -24.61 11.30
C HIS A 363 4.16 -25.90 11.26
N LEU A 364 2.83 -25.79 11.36
CA LEU A 364 1.97 -26.93 11.59
C LEU A 364 1.45 -27.54 10.27
N PRO A 365 1.25 -28.87 10.22
CA PRO A 365 0.61 -29.52 9.09
C PRO A 365 -0.82 -29.01 8.90
N THR A 366 -1.28 -28.86 7.65
CA THR A 366 -2.62 -28.35 7.33
C THR A 366 -3.74 -29.18 7.98
N SER A 367 -3.57 -30.50 8.09
CA SER A 367 -4.53 -31.42 8.72
C SER A 367 -4.80 -31.07 10.19
N SER A 368 -3.76 -30.69 10.93
CA SER A 368 -3.86 -30.33 12.36
C SER A 368 -4.68 -29.06 12.60
N LEU A 369 -4.81 -28.19 11.58
CA LEU A 369 -5.56 -26.94 11.69
C LEU A 369 -7.09 -27.15 11.72
N ASN A 370 -7.58 -28.39 11.71
CA ASN A 370 -8.99 -28.69 11.98
C ASN A 370 -9.26 -29.05 13.45
N SER A 371 -8.22 -29.20 14.27
CA SER A 371 -8.36 -29.50 15.69
C SER A 371 -8.70 -28.25 16.50
N LYS A 372 -9.72 -28.39 17.36
CA LYS A 372 -10.07 -27.39 18.38
C LYS A 372 -8.91 -27.18 19.35
N LEU A 373 -8.34 -28.26 19.90
CA LEU A 373 -7.28 -28.20 20.92
C LEU A 373 -6.01 -27.51 20.40
N VAL A 374 -5.67 -27.73 19.13
CA VAL A 374 -4.53 -27.06 18.48
C VAL A 374 -4.77 -25.55 18.41
N TRP A 375 -5.96 -25.11 17.99
CA TRP A 375 -6.28 -23.67 17.90
C TRP A 375 -6.38 -22.98 19.26
N GLU A 376 -6.96 -23.66 20.25
CA GLU A 376 -6.95 -23.19 21.64
C GLU A 376 -5.52 -22.98 22.15
N THR A 377 -4.65 -23.97 21.92
CA THR A 377 -3.24 -23.89 22.32
C THR A 377 -2.49 -22.79 21.56
N LEU A 378 -2.73 -22.64 20.25
CA LEU A 378 -2.15 -21.57 19.44
C LEU A 378 -2.58 -20.18 19.91
N PHE A 379 -3.80 -20.03 20.44
CA PHE A 379 -4.29 -18.77 20.99
C PHE A 379 -3.70 -18.46 22.36
N ASP A 380 -3.63 -19.49 23.23
CA ASP A 380 -3.17 -19.36 24.61
C ASP A 380 -1.66 -19.12 24.70
N VAL A 381 -0.88 -19.66 23.77
CA VAL A 381 0.51 -19.25 23.56
C VAL A 381 0.49 -17.91 22.81
N PRO A 382 1.19 -16.85 23.28
CA PRO A 382 1.02 -15.47 22.79
C PRO A 382 0.92 -15.32 21.27
N MET A 383 -0.31 -15.30 20.75
CA MET A 383 -0.59 -15.20 19.32
C MET A 383 -0.42 -13.74 18.85
N PRO A 384 0.41 -13.47 17.82
CA PRO A 384 0.52 -12.14 17.25
C PRO A 384 -0.83 -11.61 16.76
N MET A 385 -1.10 -10.32 16.98
CA MET A 385 -2.40 -9.71 16.69
C MET A 385 -2.82 -9.86 15.22
N THR A 386 -1.90 -9.68 14.26
CA THR A 386 -2.19 -9.91 12.84
C THR A 386 -2.60 -11.36 12.54
N ALA A 387 -2.02 -12.33 13.24
CA ALA A 387 -2.38 -13.73 13.10
C ALA A 387 -3.75 -14.00 13.74
N MET A 388 -4.03 -13.41 14.90
CA MET A 388 -5.34 -13.50 15.56
C MET A 388 -6.45 -12.98 14.65
N ILE A 389 -6.33 -11.74 14.15
CA ILE A 389 -7.30 -11.09 13.27
C ILE A 389 -7.58 -11.94 12.02
N ARG A 390 -6.53 -12.45 11.36
CA ARG A 390 -6.66 -13.25 10.13
C ARG A 390 -7.35 -14.59 10.35
N ASN A 391 -7.32 -15.13 11.57
CA ASN A 391 -7.82 -16.47 11.86
C ASN A 391 -9.11 -16.49 12.70
N LEU A 392 -9.75 -15.34 12.97
CA LEU A 392 -11.00 -15.26 13.73
C LEU A 392 -12.08 -16.20 13.17
N ALA A 393 -12.28 -16.18 11.85
CA ALA A 393 -13.21 -17.07 11.16
C ALA A 393 -12.89 -18.55 11.42
N LYS A 394 -11.63 -18.95 11.22
CA LYS A 394 -11.22 -20.36 11.40
C LYS A 394 -11.38 -20.82 12.85
N MET A 395 -10.99 -19.97 13.82
CA MET A 395 -11.16 -20.27 15.26
C MET A 395 -12.63 -20.38 15.66
N THR A 396 -13.51 -19.58 15.02
CA THR A 396 -14.97 -19.68 15.20
C THR A 396 -15.49 -21.02 14.68
N VAL A 397 -15.11 -21.42 13.46
CA VAL A 397 -15.55 -22.69 12.85
C VAL A 397 -15.14 -23.93 13.65
N VAL A 398 -13.92 -23.97 14.16
CA VAL A 398 -13.46 -25.12 14.96
C VAL A 398 -13.97 -25.09 16.40
N GLY A 399 -14.72 -24.07 16.80
CA GLY A 399 -15.25 -23.92 18.16
C GLY A 399 -14.17 -23.69 19.22
N ALA A 400 -13.05 -23.05 18.85
CA ALA A 400 -11.93 -22.73 19.75
C ALA A 400 -12.13 -21.41 20.52
N LEU A 401 -13.17 -20.64 20.20
CA LEU A 401 -13.49 -19.37 20.87
C LEU A 401 -14.56 -19.59 21.95
N ASP A 402 -14.13 -19.80 23.18
CA ASP A 402 -14.99 -19.73 24.37
C ASP A 402 -15.13 -18.27 24.86
N ASP A 403 -16.00 -18.04 25.84
CA ASP A 403 -16.26 -16.69 26.37
C ASP A 403 -14.97 -15.99 26.86
N LYS A 404 -14.08 -16.75 27.52
CA LYS A 404 -12.80 -16.22 28.01
C LYS A 404 -11.90 -15.73 26.87
N ARG A 405 -11.78 -16.49 25.77
CA ARG A 405 -10.96 -16.08 24.61
C ARG A 405 -11.63 -14.97 23.83
N VAL A 406 -12.95 -14.95 23.73
CA VAL A 406 -13.70 -13.83 23.15
C VAL A 406 -13.43 -12.54 23.93
N ASP A 407 -13.51 -12.55 25.26
CA ASP A 407 -13.20 -11.40 26.09
C ASP A 407 -11.74 -10.95 25.94
N SER A 408 -10.81 -11.92 25.83
CA SER A 408 -9.41 -11.62 25.53
C SER A 408 -9.25 -10.97 24.15
N ILE A 409 -9.97 -11.42 23.12
CA ILE A 409 -9.93 -10.82 21.78
C ILE A 409 -10.44 -9.38 21.84
N ILE A 410 -11.57 -9.14 22.51
CA ILE A 410 -12.17 -7.80 22.66
C ILE A 410 -11.19 -6.86 23.35
N LYS A 411 -10.58 -7.29 24.47
CA LYS A 411 -9.61 -6.49 25.20
C LYS A 411 -8.43 -6.07 24.32
N ARG A 412 -7.88 -7.02 23.54
CA ARG A 412 -6.73 -6.77 22.66
C ARG A 412 -7.09 -5.87 21.48
N LEU A 413 -8.24 -6.10 20.82
CA LEU A 413 -8.69 -5.31 19.68
C LEU A 413 -9.07 -3.87 20.06
N THR A 414 -9.40 -3.63 21.33
CA THR A 414 -9.78 -2.30 21.84
C THR A 414 -8.65 -1.60 22.60
N ASP A 415 -7.46 -2.20 22.67
CA ASP A 415 -6.26 -1.59 23.27
C ASP A 415 -5.45 -0.83 22.20
N GLN A 416 -5.44 0.49 22.31
CA GLN A 416 -4.76 1.37 21.35
C GLN A 416 -3.23 1.17 21.34
N GLU A 417 -2.61 0.91 22.50
CA GLU A 417 -1.16 0.69 22.55
C GLU A 417 -0.78 -0.68 21.99
N GLU A 418 -1.62 -1.71 22.20
CA GLU A 418 -1.38 -3.02 21.59
C GLU A 418 -1.54 -2.97 20.07
N LEU A 419 -2.55 -2.26 19.55
CA LEU A 419 -2.74 -2.02 18.12
C LEU A 419 -1.52 -1.32 17.50
N ARG A 420 -1.05 -0.24 18.13
CA ARG A 420 0.12 0.53 17.69
C ARG A 420 1.41 -0.28 17.72
N ARG A 421 1.70 -0.97 18.83
CA ARG A 421 2.89 -1.84 18.97
C ARG A 421 2.88 -2.98 17.96
N SER A 422 1.71 -3.56 17.72
CA SER A 422 1.51 -4.63 16.72
C SER A 422 1.46 -4.12 15.28
N ARG A 423 1.52 -2.79 15.09
CA ARG A 423 1.46 -2.12 13.79
C ARG A 423 0.23 -2.51 12.98
N ILE A 424 -0.93 -2.59 13.64
CA ILE A 424 -2.21 -2.88 12.98
C ILE A 424 -2.76 -1.61 12.35
N HIS A 425 -2.80 -1.60 11.03
CA HIS A 425 -3.40 -0.52 10.27
C HIS A 425 -4.94 -0.54 10.34
N PRO A 426 -5.64 0.61 10.38
CA PRO A 426 -7.10 0.66 10.39
C PRO A 426 -7.77 -0.16 9.28
N LEU A 427 -7.27 -0.07 8.03
CA LEU A 427 -7.81 -0.87 6.91
C LEU A 427 -7.77 -2.38 7.17
N ASN A 428 -6.81 -2.89 7.97
CA ASN A 428 -6.75 -4.30 8.32
C ASN A 428 -7.94 -4.71 9.21
N LEU A 429 -8.36 -3.83 10.12
CA LEU A 429 -9.50 -4.04 11.01
C LEU A 429 -10.82 -3.89 10.26
N LEU A 430 -10.92 -2.88 9.40
CA LEU A 430 -12.10 -2.67 8.55
C LEU A 430 -12.32 -3.88 7.62
N THR A 431 -11.25 -4.34 6.97
CA THR A 431 -11.28 -5.54 6.11
C THR A 431 -11.64 -6.78 6.92
N ALA A 432 -11.01 -6.98 8.09
CA ALA A 432 -11.29 -8.13 8.93
C ALA A 432 -12.73 -8.15 9.44
N ARG A 433 -13.28 -6.99 9.81
CA ARG A 433 -14.69 -6.85 10.19
C ARG A 433 -15.60 -7.24 9.05
N ALA A 434 -15.40 -6.67 7.86
CA ALA A 434 -16.25 -6.95 6.71
C ALA A 434 -16.24 -8.44 6.35
N VAL A 435 -15.05 -9.05 6.29
CA VAL A 435 -14.93 -10.49 6.02
C VAL A 435 -15.57 -11.32 7.14
N TYR A 436 -15.31 -11.01 8.41
CA TYR A 436 -15.84 -11.79 9.54
C TYR A 436 -17.37 -11.70 9.65
N ALA A 437 -17.94 -10.52 9.39
CA ALA A 437 -19.39 -10.26 9.44
C ALA A 437 -20.16 -10.94 8.31
N GLN A 438 -19.54 -11.24 7.17
CA GLN A 438 -20.18 -11.96 6.06
C GLN A 438 -20.53 -13.43 6.39
N GLY A 439 -19.91 -14.02 7.42
CA GLY A 439 -20.17 -15.42 7.81
C GLY A 439 -19.69 -16.46 6.79
N ARG A 440 -18.93 -16.05 5.77
CA ARG A 440 -18.40 -16.96 4.73
C ARG A 440 -17.05 -16.50 4.20
N GLY A 441 -16.24 -17.47 3.77
CA GLY A 441 -14.94 -17.21 3.16
C GLY A 441 -15.08 -16.60 1.76
N ASP A 442 -14.26 -15.60 1.45
CA ASP A 442 -14.22 -14.95 0.13
C ASP A 442 -13.73 -15.90 -0.99
N LYS A 443 -12.75 -16.77 -0.68
CA LYS A 443 -12.11 -17.70 -1.63
C LYS A 443 -12.38 -19.18 -1.36
N GLY A 444 -13.15 -19.52 -0.34
CA GLY A 444 -13.33 -20.91 0.11
C GLY A 444 -14.75 -21.23 0.55
N SER A 445 -15.03 -22.50 0.80
CA SER A 445 -16.35 -22.99 1.24
C SER A 445 -16.59 -22.85 2.76
N LEU A 446 -15.68 -22.18 3.47
CA LEU A 446 -15.78 -22.02 4.92
C LEU A 446 -16.96 -21.10 5.27
N THR A 447 -17.86 -21.56 6.14
CA THR A 447 -18.99 -20.77 6.66
C THR A 447 -18.98 -20.77 8.18
N TRP A 448 -19.46 -19.69 8.79
CA TRP A 448 -19.56 -19.53 10.24
C TRP A 448 -20.65 -18.53 10.63
N GLU A 449 -21.11 -18.65 11.87
CA GLU A 449 -21.97 -17.64 12.50
C GLU A 449 -21.09 -16.54 13.11
N PRO A 450 -21.19 -15.27 12.65
CA PRO A 450 -20.38 -14.19 13.18
C PRO A 450 -20.70 -13.89 14.65
N ASN A 451 -19.67 -13.83 15.50
CA ASN A 451 -19.84 -13.35 16.87
C ASN A 451 -19.95 -11.81 16.89
N GLN A 452 -21.13 -11.29 17.23
CA GLN A 452 -21.39 -9.84 17.23
C GLN A 452 -20.43 -9.05 18.14
N LYS A 453 -20.00 -9.61 19.28
CA LYS A 453 -19.04 -8.94 20.17
C LYS A 453 -17.68 -8.74 19.49
N ILE A 454 -17.25 -9.69 18.66
CA ILE A 454 -16.01 -9.60 17.89
C ILE A 454 -16.17 -8.57 16.76
N CYS A 455 -17.31 -8.56 16.06
CA CYS A 455 -17.62 -7.56 15.04
C CYS A 455 -17.55 -6.13 15.62
N ASP A 456 -18.18 -5.91 16.77
CA ASP A 456 -18.18 -4.64 17.49
C ASP A 456 -16.78 -4.26 17.98
N ALA A 457 -15.97 -5.23 18.44
CA ALA A 457 -14.59 -4.98 18.85
C ALA A 457 -13.66 -4.63 17.67
N LEU A 458 -13.86 -5.25 16.50
CA LEU A 458 -13.11 -4.89 15.28
C LEU A 458 -13.45 -3.47 14.82
N GLU A 459 -14.72 -3.07 14.92
CA GLU A 459 -15.17 -1.69 14.67
C GLU A 459 -14.57 -0.69 15.66
N ALA A 460 -14.64 -0.97 16.96
CA ALA A 460 -14.03 -0.11 17.97
C ALA A 460 -12.51 -0.01 17.80
N GLY A 461 -11.86 -1.12 17.46
CA GLY A 461 -10.43 -1.15 17.13
C GLY A 461 -10.09 -0.33 15.89
N PHE A 462 -10.94 -0.34 14.86
CA PHE A 462 -10.75 0.45 13.63
C PHE A 462 -10.60 1.93 13.94
N TYR A 463 -11.48 2.51 14.77
CA TYR A 463 -11.38 3.91 15.18
C TYR A 463 -10.12 4.19 16.02
N LYS A 464 -9.77 3.29 16.95
CA LYS A 464 -8.59 3.42 17.81
C LYS A 464 -7.26 3.25 17.09
N ALA A 465 -7.25 2.59 15.93
CA ALA A 465 -6.04 2.36 15.15
C ALA A 465 -5.53 3.62 14.42
N PHE A 466 -6.35 4.67 14.30
CA PHE A 466 -5.90 5.95 13.76
C PHE A 466 -5.09 6.75 14.79
N VAL A 467 -4.28 7.67 14.28
CA VAL A 467 -3.67 8.71 15.13
C VAL A 467 -4.78 9.67 15.56
N ASN A 468 -5.13 9.64 16.85
CA ASN A 468 -6.18 10.50 17.39
C ASN A 468 -5.77 11.97 17.27
N ALA A 469 -6.63 12.77 16.63
CA ALA A 469 -6.50 14.22 16.58
C ALA A 469 -7.68 14.87 17.33
N PRO A 470 -7.45 15.98 18.05
CA PRO A 470 -8.53 16.66 18.76
C PRO A 470 -9.54 17.25 17.75
N PRO A 471 -10.84 17.34 18.13
CA PRO A 471 -11.84 17.96 17.27
C PRO A 471 -11.48 19.42 17.02
N THR A 472 -11.80 19.90 15.83
CA THR A 472 -11.58 21.28 15.39
C THR A 472 -12.76 22.19 15.78
N GLY A 473 -13.94 21.61 16.00
CA GLY A 473 -15.16 22.36 16.31
C GLY A 473 -15.72 23.14 15.11
N LYS A 474 -15.27 22.82 13.89
CA LYS A 474 -15.75 23.41 12.64
C LYS A 474 -16.97 22.66 12.10
N ARG A 475 -17.65 23.25 11.11
CA ARG A 475 -18.83 22.66 10.44
C ARG A 475 -18.39 21.87 9.21
N TYR A 476 -18.61 20.57 9.23
CA TYR A 476 -18.16 19.65 8.17
C TYR A 476 -19.30 19.22 7.26
N CYS A 477 -19.02 19.22 5.96
CA CYS A 477 -19.78 18.48 4.95
C CYS A 477 -18.93 17.29 4.49
N LEU A 478 -19.39 16.07 4.79
CA LEU A 478 -18.76 14.83 4.32
C LEU A 478 -19.51 14.35 3.08
N ALA A 479 -18.86 14.44 1.92
CA ALA A 479 -19.43 14.08 0.63
C ALA A 479 -18.85 12.75 0.13
N LEU A 480 -19.70 11.73 0.09
CA LEU A 480 -19.36 10.37 -0.35
C LEU A 480 -19.72 10.21 -1.82
N ASP A 481 -18.72 9.94 -2.66
CA ASP A 481 -18.94 9.55 -4.05
C ASP A 481 -19.53 8.13 -4.08
N VAL A 482 -20.74 8.02 -4.64
CA VAL A 482 -21.46 6.75 -4.82
C VAL A 482 -21.61 6.39 -6.30
N SER A 483 -20.81 7.00 -7.18
CA SER A 483 -20.78 6.67 -8.60
C SER A 483 -20.32 5.24 -8.87
N GLY A 484 -20.55 4.77 -10.10
CA GLY A 484 -20.18 3.41 -10.49
C GLY A 484 -18.69 3.09 -10.36
N SER A 485 -17.80 4.08 -10.52
CA SER A 485 -16.35 3.88 -10.42
C SER A 485 -15.90 3.55 -8.99
N MET A 486 -16.65 4.01 -7.98
CA MET A 486 -16.42 3.73 -6.56
C MET A 486 -16.76 2.28 -6.14
N CYS A 487 -17.38 1.48 -7.03
CA CYS A 487 -17.57 0.04 -6.83
C CYS A 487 -16.27 -0.77 -7.04
N SER A 488 -15.24 -0.16 -7.62
CA SER A 488 -13.90 -0.75 -7.74
C SER A 488 -13.30 -1.05 -6.37
N ARG A 489 -12.45 -2.08 -6.28
CA ARG A 489 -11.84 -2.48 -5.00
C ARG A 489 -10.73 -1.52 -4.58
N VAL A 490 -10.67 -1.23 -3.29
CA VAL A 490 -9.60 -0.40 -2.74
C VAL A 490 -8.38 -1.26 -2.43
N SER A 491 -7.25 -0.94 -3.07
CA SER A 491 -6.03 -1.73 -2.93
C SER A 491 -6.33 -3.23 -3.15
N SER A 492 -5.72 -4.13 -2.37
CA SER A 492 -6.06 -5.56 -2.39
C SER A 492 -7.21 -5.99 -1.47
N SER A 493 -7.93 -5.04 -0.87
CA SER A 493 -9.01 -5.36 0.07
C SER A 493 -10.19 -5.97 -0.70
N PRO A 494 -10.99 -6.85 -0.06
CA PRO A 494 -12.30 -7.23 -0.60
C PRO A 494 -13.28 -6.04 -0.66
N LEU A 495 -12.99 -4.94 0.05
CA LEU A 495 -13.83 -3.73 0.10
C LEU A 495 -13.78 -2.94 -1.20
N SER A 496 -14.94 -2.46 -1.63
CA SER A 496 -15.07 -1.41 -2.64
C SER A 496 -14.58 -0.05 -2.11
N CYS A 497 -14.17 0.86 -2.99
CA CYS A 497 -13.79 2.23 -2.63
C CYS A 497 -14.93 2.94 -1.88
N ARG A 498 -16.19 2.65 -2.24
CA ARG A 498 -17.40 3.16 -1.58
C ARG A 498 -17.55 2.68 -0.13
N GLU A 499 -17.45 1.38 0.14
CA GLU A 499 -17.49 0.85 1.51
C GLU A 499 -16.35 1.42 2.35
N ALA A 500 -15.18 1.57 1.73
CA ALA A 500 -13.99 2.04 2.38
C ALA A 500 -14.09 3.56 2.70
N ALA A 501 -14.60 4.37 1.77
CA ALA A 501 -14.92 5.79 1.95
C ALA A 501 -15.96 6.00 3.05
N THR A 502 -16.98 5.15 3.07
CA THR A 502 -18.01 5.15 4.10
C THR A 502 -17.41 4.95 5.49
N GLY A 503 -16.59 3.89 5.68
CA GLY A 503 -15.89 3.65 6.94
C GLY A 503 -14.97 4.81 7.38
N MET A 504 -14.27 5.43 6.43
CA MET A 504 -13.42 6.60 6.71
C MET A 504 -14.23 7.85 7.10
N SER A 505 -15.38 8.09 6.46
CA SER A 505 -16.24 9.23 6.78
C SER A 505 -16.71 9.20 8.23
N LEU A 506 -16.94 8.00 8.79
CA LEU A 506 -17.36 7.85 10.17
C LEU A 506 -16.33 8.36 11.16
N ILE A 507 -15.04 8.37 10.83
CA ILE A 507 -14.00 8.90 11.72
C ILE A 507 -14.27 10.38 12.02
N ASN A 508 -14.50 11.17 10.97
CA ASN A 508 -14.81 12.58 11.10
C ASN A 508 -16.20 12.80 11.70
N LEU A 509 -17.19 11.96 11.37
CA LEU A 509 -18.53 12.00 11.96
C LEU A 509 -18.50 11.80 13.48
N HIS A 510 -17.69 10.86 13.98
CA HIS A 510 -17.57 10.61 15.41
C HIS A 510 -16.80 11.74 16.11
N ASN A 511 -15.73 12.24 15.49
CA ASN A 511 -14.83 13.23 16.09
C ASN A 511 -15.48 14.62 16.19
N GLU A 512 -16.12 15.11 15.13
CA GLU A 512 -16.60 16.49 15.05
C GLU A 512 -18.07 16.61 15.48
N ALA A 513 -18.44 17.75 16.08
CA ALA A 513 -19.78 17.95 16.62
C ALA A 513 -20.81 18.30 15.52
N GLU A 514 -20.44 19.16 14.58
CA GLU A 514 -21.32 19.66 13.51
C GLU A 514 -20.92 19.04 12.18
N VAL A 515 -21.56 17.93 11.82
CA VAL A 515 -21.26 17.16 10.61
C VAL A 515 -22.55 16.88 9.86
N LYS A 516 -22.56 17.15 8.55
CA LYS A 516 -23.60 16.67 7.64
C LYS A 516 -22.98 15.77 6.58
N CYS A 517 -23.60 14.59 6.39
CA CYS A 517 -23.16 13.62 5.40
C CYS A 517 -24.08 13.68 4.17
N VAL A 518 -23.48 13.63 2.98
CA VAL A 518 -24.19 13.59 1.70
C VAL A 518 -23.55 12.54 0.80
N ALA A 519 -24.36 11.89 -0.03
CA ALA A 519 -23.89 11.06 -1.13
C ALA A 519 -24.08 11.82 -2.43
N PHE A 520 -23.17 11.66 -3.38
CA PHE A 520 -23.31 12.28 -4.70
C PHE A 520 -22.93 11.32 -5.83
N CYS A 521 -23.65 11.48 -6.93
CA CYS A 521 -23.37 10.94 -8.25
C CYS A 521 -23.76 12.02 -9.28
N ASP A 522 -24.79 11.79 -10.11
CA ASP A 522 -25.41 12.83 -10.95
C ASP A 522 -26.37 13.71 -10.14
N LYS A 523 -26.77 13.22 -8.95
CA LYS A 523 -27.60 13.92 -7.97
C LYS A 523 -26.98 13.82 -6.59
N LEU A 524 -27.34 14.76 -5.73
CA LEU A 524 -26.94 14.76 -4.33
C LEU A 524 -28.10 14.26 -3.45
N THR A 525 -27.78 13.35 -2.54
CA THR A 525 -28.72 12.78 -1.55
C THR A 525 -28.20 13.05 -0.14
N GLU A 526 -29.01 13.68 0.71
CA GLU A 526 -28.67 13.81 2.13
C GLU A 526 -28.68 12.44 2.81
N LEU A 527 -27.64 12.16 3.61
CA LEU A 527 -27.50 10.90 4.33
C LEU A 527 -27.90 11.09 5.79
N PRO A 528 -28.80 10.25 6.33
CA PRO A 528 -29.32 10.38 7.70
C PRO A 528 -28.33 9.88 8.77
N PHE A 529 -27.02 9.89 8.48
CA PHE A 529 -26.01 9.31 9.35
C PHE A 529 -25.88 10.12 10.63
N THR A 530 -25.87 9.42 11.75
CA THR A 530 -25.62 10.00 13.07
C THR A 530 -24.44 9.28 13.73
N LYS A 531 -23.91 9.83 14.83
CA LYS A 531 -22.75 9.27 15.53
C LYS A 531 -22.96 7.84 16.04
N ASP A 532 -24.21 7.42 16.19
CA ASP A 532 -24.56 6.09 16.69
C ASP A 532 -24.60 5.03 15.59
N TRP A 533 -24.49 5.42 14.31
CA TRP A 533 -24.53 4.48 13.19
C TRP A 533 -23.24 3.67 13.09
N LYS A 534 -23.40 2.34 13.03
CA LYS A 534 -22.30 1.40 12.80
C LYS A 534 -22.02 1.23 11.31
N ILE A 535 -20.78 0.92 10.92
CA ILE A 535 -20.39 0.77 9.49
C ILE A 535 -21.32 -0.18 8.74
N GLY A 536 -21.78 -1.28 9.35
CA GLY A 536 -22.72 -2.21 8.72
C GLY A 536 -24.02 -1.53 8.29
N GLN A 537 -24.64 -0.74 9.17
CA GLN A 537 -25.88 -0.01 8.86
C GLN A 537 -25.67 1.04 7.78
N VAL A 538 -24.50 1.68 7.79
CA VAL A 538 -24.15 2.72 6.83
C VAL A 538 -23.95 2.10 5.44
N ASN A 539 -23.20 1.00 5.34
CA ASN A 539 -23.00 0.27 4.09
C ASN A 539 -24.34 -0.25 3.52
N ASP A 540 -25.18 -0.87 4.35
CA ASP A 540 -26.50 -1.37 3.94
C ASP A 540 -27.42 -0.26 3.40
N TYR A 541 -27.24 0.98 3.86
CA TYR A 541 -27.97 2.14 3.36
C TYR A 541 -27.41 2.62 2.02
N VAL A 542 -26.08 2.78 1.94
CA VAL A 542 -25.37 3.22 0.73
C VAL A 542 -25.54 2.23 -0.42
N ASP A 543 -25.64 0.93 -0.13
CA ASP A 543 -25.88 -0.13 -1.11
C ASP A 543 -27.25 -0.05 -1.81
N LYS A 544 -28.19 0.69 -1.23
CA LYS A 544 -29.55 0.88 -1.78
C LYS A 544 -29.70 2.16 -2.59
N LEU A 545 -28.65 2.99 -2.68
CA LEU A 545 -28.69 4.24 -3.45
C LEU A 545 -28.53 3.98 -4.94
N ASP A 546 -29.19 4.80 -5.76
CA ASP A 546 -29.11 4.74 -7.21
C ASP A 546 -27.75 5.27 -7.71
N PHE A 547 -27.23 4.61 -8.75
CA PHE A 547 -25.95 4.92 -9.34
C PHE A 547 -26.09 5.90 -10.51
N GLY A 548 -25.10 6.78 -10.66
CA GLY A 548 -25.05 7.77 -11.73
C GLY A 548 -23.63 8.18 -12.09
N SER A 549 -23.53 9.18 -12.97
CA SER A 549 -22.27 9.83 -13.36
C SER A 549 -21.62 10.57 -12.19
N THR A 550 -20.37 11.05 -12.34
CA THR A 550 -19.63 11.67 -11.23
C THR A 550 -19.53 13.19 -11.41
N ASP A 551 -20.12 13.95 -10.48
CA ASP A 551 -19.94 15.40 -10.37
C ASP A 551 -19.46 15.80 -8.96
N CYS A 552 -18.15 16.00 -8.82
CA CYS A 552 -17.52 16.43 -7.57
C CYS A 552 -17.80 17.90 -7.20
N GLY A 553 -18.44 18.68 -8.09
CA GLY A 553 -18.87 20.06 -7.81
C GLY A 553 -20.21 20.15 -7.07
N LEU A 554 -20.98 19.06 -7.03
CA LEU A 554 -22.31 19.03 -6.43
C LEU A 554 -22.36 19.42 -4.96
N PRO A 555 -21.47 18.93 -4.06
CA PRO A 555 -21.58 19.25 -2.63
C PRO A 555 -21.52 20.75 -2.34
N MET A 556 -20.62 21.47 -3.02
CA MET A 556 -20.45 22.92 -2.84
C MET A 556 -21.60 23.70 -3.49
N THR A 557 -22.04 23.27 -4.67
CA THR A 557 -23.16 23.92 -5.40
C THR A 557 -24.47 23.76 -4.63
N TRP A 558 -24.75 22.56 -4.12
CA TRP A 558 -25.90 22.26 -3.28
C TRP A 558 -25.88 23.07 -1.98
N ALA A 559 -24.73 23.17 -1.30
CA ALA A 559 -24.61 23.97 -0.09
C ALA A 559 -24.89 25.46 -0.35
N THR A 560 -24.43 25.97 -1.51
CA THR A 560 -24.71 27.34 -1.96
C THR A 560 -26.21 27.55 -2.20
N GLN A 561 -26.85 26.66 -2.96
CA GLN A 561 -28.28 26.76 -3.31
C GLN A 561 -29.20 26.69 -2.08
N ASN A 562 -28.82 25.91 -1.07
CA ASN A 562 -29.60 25.73 0.15
C ASN A 562 -29.16 26.66 1.29
N ASN A 563 -28.24 27.59 1.03
CA ASN A 563 -27.67 28.51 2.03
C ASN A 563 -27.16 27.80 3.30
N LEU A 564 -26.55 26.62 3.12
CA LEU A 564 -25.94 25.85 4.19
C LEU A 564 -24.54 26.38 4.48
N LYS A 565 -24.12 26.33 5.75
CA LYS A 565 -22.86 26.90 6.21
C LYS A 565 -21.94 25.79 6.72
N PHE A 566 -20.91 25.52 5.93
CA PHE A 566 -19.79 24.63 6.19
C PHE A 566 -18.47 25.39 6.12
N ASP A 567 -17.56 25.04 7.02
CA ASP A 567 -16.18 25.52 7.03
C ASP A 567 -15.26 24.53 6.30
N VAL A 568 -15.64 23.24 6.24
CA VAL A 568 -14.83 22.17 5.65
C VAL A 568 -15.72 21.25 4.81
N PHE A 569 -15.30 21.01 3.57
CA PHE A 569 -15.83 19.95 2.72
C PHE A 569 -14.80 18.82 2.64
N ILE A 570 -15.20 17.58 2.88
CA ILE A 570 -14.37 16.40 2.63
C ILE A 570 -15.04 15.57 1.54
N ILE A 571 -14.40 15.47 0.38
CA ILE A 571 -14.89 14.74 -0.79
C ILE A 571 -14.14 13.40 -0.87
N TYR A 572 -14.85 12.30 -0.69
CA TYR A 572 -14.31 10.94 -0.83
C TYR A 572 -14.58 10.44 -2.24
N THR A 573 -13.57 10.38 -3.10
CA THR A 573 -13.70 10.07 -4.54
C THR A 573 -12.44 9.42 -5.10
N ASP A 574 -12.52 8.85 -6.30
CA ASP A 574 -11.37 8.44 -7.10
C ASP A 574 -10.79 9.56 -7.98
N ASN A 575 -11.41 10.75 -8.00
CA ASN A 575 -11.07 11.95 -8.79
C ASN A 575 -11.54 11.92 -10.26
N ASP A 576 -12.35 10.95 -10.67
CA ASP A 576 -12.88 10.84 -12.03
C ASP A 576 -14.17 11.67 -12.24
N THR A 577 -14.09 12.99 -12.00
CA THR A 577 -15.20 13.92 -12.27
C THR A 577 -15.29 14.27 -13.76
N TRP A 578 -16.50 14.29 -14.32
CA TRP A 578 -16.68 14.64 -15.74
C TRP A 578 -18.06 15.23 -16.08
N ALA A 579 -19.08 14.99 -15.24
CA ALA A 579 -20.47 15.24 -15.59
C ALA A 579 -20.99 16.64 -15.19
N GLY A 580 -20.22 17.40 -14.42
CA GLY A 580 -20.69 18.67 -13.86
C GLY A 580 -20.64 19.85 -14.81
N GLU A 581 -21.62 20.75 -14.66
CA GLU A 581 -21.70 22.04 -15.35
C GLU A 581 -20.76 23.10 -14.74
N VAL A 582 -20.12 22.79 -13.61
CA VAL A 582 -19.17 23.66 -12.89
C VAL A 582 -18.01 22.81 -12.41
N HIS A 583 -16.77 23.30 -12.57
CA HIS A 583 -15.61 22.61 -12.02
C HIS A 583 -15.62 22.67 -10.48
N PRO A 584 -15.15 21.63 -9.75
CA PRO A 584 -15.12 21.65 -8.28
C PRO A 584 -14.39 22.86 -7.68
N PHE A 585 -13.29 23.29 -8.31
CA PHE A 585 -12.53 24.46 -7.89
C PHE A 585 -13.27 25.80 -8.15
N GLU A 586 -14.17 25.86 -9.12
CA GLU A 586 -15.06 27.01 -9.35
C GLU A 586 -16.21 27.00 -8.33
N ALA A 587 -16.77 25.82 -8.05
CA ALA A 587 -17.88 25.63 -7.13
C ALA A 587 -17.51 26.09 -5.71
N ILE A 588 -16.31 25.78 -5.22
CA ILE A 588 -15.85 26.27 -3.91
C ILE A 588 -15.65 27.78 -3.87
N LYS A 589 -15.16 28.41 -4.95
CA LYS A 589 -15.02 29.88 -5.02
C LYS A 589 -16.38 30.57 -4.92
N ARG A 590 -17.35 30.09 -5.70
CA ARG A 590 -18.74 30.57 -5.65
C ARG A 590 -19.35 30.38 -4.26
N TYR A 591 -19.09 29.23 -3.63
CA TYR A 591 -19.55 28.96 -2.27
C TYR A 591 -18.93 29.93 -1.24
N ARG A 592 -17.62 30.19 -1.29
CA ARG A 592 -16.94 31.14 -0.38
C ARG A 592 -17.53 32.55 -0.50
N GLU A 593 -17.79 33.01 -1.71
CA GLU A 593 -18.42 34.30 -1.99
C GLU A 593 -19.87 34.37 -1.48
N ALA A 594 -20.70 33.39 -1.85
CA ALA A 594 -22.12 33.38 -1.50
C ALA A 594 -22.37 33.12 0.00
N SER A 595 -21.53 32.29 0.62
CA SER A 595 -21.68 31.94 2.04
C SER A 595 -21.11 32.98 3.00
N GLY A 596 -20.15 33.81 2.54
CA GLY A 596 -19.35 34.70 3.38
C GLY A 596 -18.24 33.99 4.17
N ILE A 597 -18.03 32.68 3.95
CA ILE A 597 -17.00 31.88 4.61
C ILE A 597 -15.80 31.81 3.69
N HIS A 598 -14.99 32.87 3.68
CA HIS A 598 -13.85 32.99 2.77
C HIS A 598 -12.74 31.96 3.04
N ASP A 599 -12.66 31.44 4.27
CA ASP A 599 -11.71 30.41 4.69
C ASP A 599 -12.21 28.98 4.49
N ALA A 600 -13.36 28.77 3.82
CA ALA A 600 -13.90 27.43 3.60
C ALA A 600 -12.89 26.54 2.86
N LYS A 601 -12.65 25.35 3.39
CA LYS A 601 -11.62 24.42 2.91
C LYS A 601 -12.22 23.20 2.23
N VAL A 602 -11.49 22.65 1.26
CA VAL A 602 -11.85 21.40 0.57
C VAL A 602 -10.73 20.39 0.77
N ILE A 603 -11.07 19.21 1.25
CA ILE A 603 -10.17 18.08 1.38
C ILE A 603 -10.65 17.00 0.43
N VAL A 604 -9.78 16.58 -0.47
CA VAL A 604 -10.02 15.50 -1.41
C VAL A 604 -9.38 14.23 -0.84
N MET A 605 -10.21 13.27 -0.43
CA MET A 605 -9.79 11.97 0.05
C MET A 605 -9.72 11.01 -1.14
N ALA A 606 -8.52 10.88 -1.70
CA ALA A 606 -8.27 10.03 -2.87
C ALA A 606 -8.34 8.55 -2.47
N MET A 607 -9.28 7.85 -3.09
CA MET A 607 -9.51 6.41 -2.86
C MET A 607 -8.64 5.53 -3.77
N GLN A 608 -7.99 6.11 -4.79
CA GLN A 608 -7.16 5.41 -5.78
C GLN A 608 -5.82 6.14 -6.05
N ALA A 609 -4.82 5.39 -6.50
CA ALA A 609 -3.44 5.87 -6.71
C ALA A 609 -3.20 6.52 -8.08
N TYR A 610 -4.09 7.44 -8.49
CA TYR A 610 -3.90 8.22 -9.71
C TYR A 610 -2.96 9.40 -9.50
N ASN A 611 -2.49 9.98 -10.62
CA ASN A 611 -1.57 11.11 -10.65
C ASN A 611 -2.27 12.48 -10.81
N TYR A 612 -3.59 12.53 -10.62
CA TYR A 612 -4.39 13.75 -10.69
C TYR A 612 -5.38 13.89 -9.54
N SER A 613 -5.90 15.10 -9.34
CA SER A 613 -6.83 15.48 -8.28
C SER A 613 -7.75 16.59 -8.74
N ILE A 614 -8.94 16.67 -8.14
CA ILE A 614 -9.85 17.81 -8.29
C ILE A 614 -9.39 19.05 -7.49
N ALA A 615 -8.40 18.91 -6.59
CA ALA A 615 -7.84 20.01 -5.82
C ALA A 615 -6.96 20.92 -6.70
N ASP A 616 -7.28 22.21 -6.73
CA ASP A 616 -6.49 23.22 -7.46
C ASP A 616 -5.18 23.50 -6.71
N PRO A 617 -4.00 23.21 -7.29
CA PRO A 617 -2.71 23.37 -6.60
C PRO A 617 -2.36 24.83 -6.29
N SER A 618 -3.06 25.80 -6.90
CA SER A 618 -2.87 27.23 -6.58
C SER A 618 -3.77 27.73 -5.44
N ASP A 619 -4.69 26.90 -4.94
CA ASP A 619 -5.62 27.25 -3.85
C ASP A 619 -5.16 26.61 -2.54
N ALA A 620 -4.59 27.42 -1.63
CA ALA A 620 -4.14 26.94 -0.32
C ALA A 620 -5.28 26.44 0.60
N GLY A 621 -6.54 26.70 0.23
CA GLY A 621 -7.72 26.16 0.91
C GLY A 621 -8.18 24.82 0.32
N MET A 622 -7.44 24.22 -0.60
CA MET A 622 -7.70 22.87 -1.11
C MET A 622 -6.52 21.94 -0.78
N LEU A 623 -6.82 20.73 -0.29
CA LEU A 623 -5.81 19.73 0.07
C LEU A 623 -6.17 18.37 -0.50
N ASP A 624 -5.16 17.66 -1.00
CA ASP A 624 -5.26 16.27 -1.41
C ASP A 624 -4.65 15.32 -0.37
N ILE A 625 -5.39 14.29 0.02
CA ILE A 625 -4.94 13.29 0.99
C ILE A 625 -5.24 11.89 0.46
N SER A 626 -4.30 10.96 0.67
CA SER A 626 -4.54 9.55 0.42
C SER A 626 -5.49 8.98 1.49
N GLY A 627 -6.64 8.46 1.08
CA GLY A 627 -7.74 8.12 2.01
C GLY A 627 -7.35 7.18 3.15
N PHE A 628 -6.57 6.12 2.86
CA PHE A 628 -6.18 5.11 3.85
C PHE A 628 -4.89 5.40 4.60
N ASP A 629 -4.47 6.66 4.65
CA ASP A 629 -3.37 7.06 5.50
C ASP A 629 -3.79 7.03 6.98
N SER A 630 -3.09 6.28 7.83
CA SER A 630 -3.39 6.26 9.28
C SER A 630 -3.23 7.63 9.97
N ALA A 631 -2.53 8.58 9.32
CA ALA A 631 -2.37 9.96 9.77
C ALA A 631 -3.49 10.90 9.32
N VAL A 632 -4.48 10.44 8.55
CA VAL A 632 -5.59 11.27 8.02
C VAL A 632 -6.21 12.20 9.08
N PRO A 633 -6.59 11.74 10.29
CA PRO A 633 -7.22 12.64 11.25
C PRO A 633 -6.31 13.79 11.69
N GLN A 634 -5.01 13.52 11.84
CA GLN A 634 -4.02 14.55 12.19
C GLN A 634 -3.82 15.55 11.05
N ILE A 635 -3.71 15.07 9.80
CA ILE A 635 -3.54 15.93 8.62
C ILE A 635 -4.78 16.82 8.43
N VAL A 636 -5.99 16.25 8.56
CA VAL A 636 -7.25 17.00 8.52
C VAL A 636 -7.26 18.08 9.60
N HIS A 637 -6.91 17.74 10.84
CA HIS A 637 -6.85 18.70 11.93
C HIS A 637 -5.86 19.85 11.66
N GLU A 638 -4.64 19.53 11.24
CA GLU A 638 -3.59 20.52 10.96
C GLU A 638 -3.99 21.44 9.81
N PHE A 639 -4.53 20.89 8.73
CA PHE A 639 -5.00 21.68 7.60
C PHE A 639 -6.16 22.58 7.99
N VAL A 640 -7.17 22.05 8.68
CA VAL A 640 -8.35 22.82 9.09
C VAL A 640 -7.97 23.94 10.06
N THR A 641 -7.03 23.69 10.98
CA THR A 641 -6.52 24.70 11.92
C THR A 641 -5.46 25.64 11.35
N GLY A 642 -5.04 25.45 10.09
CA GLY A 642 -4.10 26.35 9.38
C GLY A 642 -2.63 26.17 9.79
N LYS A 643 -2.25 24.97 10.24
CA LYS A 643 -0.86 24.61 10.56
C LYS A 643 -0.07 24.13 9.33
N ILE A 644 -0.77 23.68 8.30
CA ILE A 644 -0.22 23.28 7.00
C ILE A 644 -1.01 23.93 5.87
#